data_AF-A0A5C6B6U3-F1
#
_entry.id   AF-A0A5C6B6U3-F1
#
_cell.length_a   1.000
_cell.length_b   1.000
_cell.length_c   1.000
_cell.angle_alpha   90.00
_cell.angle_beta   90.00
_cell.angle_gamma   90.00
#
_symmetry.space_group_name_H-M   'P 1'
#
loop_
_entity.id
_entity.type
_entity.pdbx_description
1 polymer ?
#
loop_
_entity_poly.entity_id
_entity_poly.type
_entity_poly.pdbx_seq_one_letter_code
_entity_poly.pdbx_strand_id
1 'polypeptide(L)'
;MSSPKNSSKRQPTQKSPWSVSALEARMMLAGDVAPAIASSCSGETTPACVSTDIAEQTHSEFGSGDLVIIDPSISDVEQLTSGISPHAEIVFLNPEQPGLQQITQILQSHREIRSIHLFAHGRSGEIQLGNQRVNESTLQKEHSQLNQWRDSLSSDADILIYSCETGKGTAGADFIQRLAALTGADVAASIDLTGNQQQGGDWELERQVGKIETAVAIDATTRRDYRHVLQLSVIAAGATGEEIFSVEVAGEKLGTFQATTEMQTYQLEIDPNVSFSDVRVVFENDLYDEAAGYDRNLIVDKVLLDGVSMETEDARVFSTGTWTADLGILPGFRQTQQLHANGFLQYGFSTIGEVARMDGKGNNLENQQWGTSGDQFLRLADPAYADGLNQPARQDQPDGRSISDQLSSQTESVENDRFISSVWFQWGQFIDHDITRSFSLDRSLPVESFDINDQFAFNRSAYDLSTGVDSPREQINHITAFIDGSMVYGDEEGRASVLRQLSGGRMWSIETEHGELLPPNHVGLPNAAPPTPEFFVAGDVRVNENIELTAMQTLFLREHNRIADELAATEFADRDLDDPAVDEEIFQRARQYVSGLIQHITYNEFLPSTLGFSAIETYQGYDSTVNPQISNEFATAAFRLGHSTLADQLIVDRDGNTITLAEAFSNPRFVMENGIDGILEGITRQKMQEVDLLVVDGLRNALNDGPDGFDLVARNIQRGRDHGLADYNTIRQSIGLGRVESFYEIMTNEDVAAKLESIYGSPDNADPWVAMIAEDHVPGSSVGETIHAIMVDQFTRLRNGDRFYFENQMSDSQIAEIKSTRLSDIITRNTNAEVQSEVFWTPDTLVFRNGLDNEWLIRDFGDNGGAEVVFFGQQGVRDPDDRTETIPVQRDTPVNAVVVAGINENSDGFFIPNALVPVPQAELGVDEFIVTADIEFFEGYGLGGNDRWVIQSDVASVFASGDDGDDTLSVTASSESEIRLTGGNGIDRITVDAPAASLVDVDGGSSVDDVDIHVSKQTELILRDAEDATITYAEDKDTGDDNDGDSQDHNRKHRWKHHFASHHHDSNWWKPGSWIEYFRSKSGSLWS
;
A
#
# COMPACT_ATOMS: atom_id res chain seq x y z
N MET A 1 47.44 -60.56 -7.69
CA MET A 1 48.70 -60.82 -6.95
C MET A 1 49.47 -59.51 -6.88
N SER A 2 49.98 -59.13 -5.72
CA SER A 2 50.75 -57.90 -5.52
C SER A 2 52.25 -58.15 -5.71
N SER A 3 52.93 -57.20 -6.35
CA SER A 3 54.40 -57.15 -6.53
C SER A 3 54.90 -55.70 -6.48
N PRO A 4 56.19 -55.43 -6.15
CA PRO A 4 56.51 -54.26 -5.33
C PRO A 4 57.35 -53.13 -5.99
N LYS A 5 57.54 -52.05 -5.23
CA LYS A 5 58.09 -50.73 -5.58
C LYS A 5 59.58 -50.71 -5.95
N ASN A 6 59.98 -49.80 -6.87
CA ASN A 6 61.09 -48.81 -6.75
C ASN A 6 61.45 -48.16 -8.12
N SER A 7 62.04 -46.95 -8.25
CA SER A 7 62.04 -45.73 -7.39
C SER A 7 62.76 -44.51 -8.06
N SER A 8 62.45 -43.30 -7.55
CA SER A 8 63.40 -42.18 -7.23
C SER A 8 63.55 -40.91 -8.11
N LYS A 9 63.76 -39.78 -7.38
CA LYS A 9 64.39 -38.47 -7.72
C LYS A 9 63.55 -37.45 -8.50
N ARG A 10 63.34 -36.21 -8.00
CA ARG A 10 64.39 -35.24 -7.60
C ARG A 10 64.14 -34.50 -6.25
N GLN A 11 64.88 -33.42 -6.00
CA GLN A 11 65.20 -32.85 -4.66
C GLN A 11 64.45 -31.54 -4.31
N PRO A 12 64.33 -31.21 -3.01
CA PRO A 12 63.77 -29.94 -2.53
C PRO A 12 64.80 -28.80 -2.56
N THR A 13 64.30 -27.55 -2.50
CA THR A 13 65.09 -26.33 -2.23
C THR A 13 64.43 -25.47 -1.15
N GLN A 14 65.12 -24.42 -0.70
CA GLN A 14 64.98 -23.79 0.61
C GLN A 14 63.58 -23.22 0.96
N LYS A 15 63.12 -23.48 2.19
CA LYS A 15 62.29 -22.49 2.91
C LYS A 15 63.22 -21.37 3.40
N SER A 16 62.87 -20.11 3.09
CA SER A 16 63.36 -18.94 3.82
C SER A 16 62.32 -18.57 4.89
N PRO A 17 62.72 -18.14 6.10
CA PRO A 17 61.77 -17.76 7.13
C PRO A 17 61.23 -16.35 6.86
N TRP A 18 59.99 -16.25 6.38
CA TRP A 18 59.21 -15.03 6.51
C TRP A 18 58.70 -14.94 7.95
N SER A 19 58.96 -13.81 8.60
CA SER A 19 58.44 -13.51 9.93
C SER A 19 56.93 -13.32 9.87
N VAL A 20 56.22 -13.84 10.87
CA VAL A 20 54.84 -13.40 11.15
C VAL A 20 54.95 -11.99 11.76
N SER A 21 54.83 -10.97 10.90
CA SER A 21 54.19 -9.72 11.32
C SER A 21 52.73 -10.04 11.64
N ALA A 22 52.14 -9.33 12.62
CA ALA A 22 50.75 -9.54 12.97
C ALA A 22 49.83 -9.27 11.78
N LEU A 23 48.69 -9.97 11.74
CA LEU A 23 47.56 -9.64 10.88
C LEU A 23 46.71 -8.62 11.64
N GLU A 24 46.59 -7.42 11.09
CA GLU A 24 45.64 -6.38 11.54
C GLU A 24 44.24 -6.68 10.96
N ALA A 25 43.19 -6.08 11.52
CA ALA A 25 41.82 -6.54 11.33
C ALA A 25 40.90 -5.56 10.57
N ARG A 26 40.17 -6.13 9.61
CA ARG A 26 38.75 -5.83 9.27
C ARG A 26 38.33 -4.49 8.62
N MET A 27 37.59 -4.71 7.52
CA MET A 27 36.26 -4.13 7.17
C MET A 27 36.17 -2.89 6.27
N MET A 28 35.02 -2.88 5.56
CA MET A 28 34.47 -1.90 4.62
C MET A 28 35.01 -1.87 3.16
N LEU A 29 34.18 -2.46 2.29
CA LEU A 29 33.64 -1.91 1.02
C LEU A 29 34.24 -2.21 -0.37
N ALA A 30 33.28 -2.18 -1.33
CA ALA A 30 33.31 -1.90 -2.78
C ALA A 30 34.15 -2.77 -3.75
N GLY A 31 33.62 -2.94 -4.96
CA GLY A 31 34.29 -3.57 -6.10
C GLY A 31 33.51 -3.44 -7.41
N ASP A 32 34.14 -2.83 -8.42
CA ASP A 32 33.62 -2.51 -9.76
C ASP A 32 34.19 -3.52 -10.81
N VAL A 33 34.00 -3.50 -12.14
CA VAL A 33 33.75 -2.44 -13.17
C VAL A 33 33.14 -3.05 -14.46
N ALA A 34 32.30 -2.31 -15.19
CA ALA A 34 32.07 -2.47 -16.64
C ALA A 34 31.82 -1.10 -17.35
N PRO A 35 32.20 -0.91 -18.64
CA PRO A 35 31.79 0.30 -19.40
C PRO A 35 31.40 0.08 -20.90
N ALA A 36 30.49 0.94 -21.42
CA ALA A 36 29.94 0.89 -22.79
C ALA A 36 30.24 2.13 -23.68
N ILE A 37 30.15 2.02 -25.03
CA ILE A 37 30.19 3.14 -26.02
C ILE A 37 29.33 2.80 -27.28
N ALA A 38 28.81 3.78 -28.04
CA ALA A 38 27.72 3.62 -29.03
C ALA A 38 27.89 4.35 -30.42
N SER A 39 26.82 4.39 -31.25
CA SER A 39 26.54 5.24 -32.46
C SER A 39 26.98 4.72 -33.86
N SER A 40 26.38 5.07 -35.04
CA SER A 40 25.05 5.63 -35.40
C SER A 40 24.79 5.76 -36.96
N CYS A 41 23.51 5.97 -37.36
CA CYS A 41 22.98 6.81 -38.47
C CYS A 41 22.87 6.40 -39.99
N SER A 42 21.61 6.44 -40.49
CA SER A 42 21.09 7.09 -41.74
C SER A 42 21.17 6.40 -43.14
N GLY A 43 20.16 6.61 -44.03
CA GLY A 43 20.05 5.94 -45.36
C GLY A 43 19.18 6.57 -46.48
N GLU A 44 17.85 6.67 -46.32
CA GLU A 44 16.86 7.42 -47.17
C GLU A 44 16.48 6.96 -48.63
N THR A 45 15.19 7.15 -48.98
CA THR A 45 14.54 7.34 -50.32
C THR A 45 13.78 6.22 -51.09
N THR A 46 12.69 6.65 -51.74
CA THR A 46 11.59 5.94 -52.48
C THR A 46 11.64 6.31 -54.01
N PRO A 47 10.63 6.20 -54.95
CA PRO A 47 9.17 5.94 -54.84
C PRO A 47 8.37 5.26 -56.02
N ALA A 48 7.04 5.21 -55.85
CA ALA A 48 5.95 5.43 -56.84
C ALA A 48 5.44 4.32 -57.83
N CYS A 49 4.35 3.64 -57.41
CA CYS A 49 2.96 3.71 -57.94
C CYS A 49 2.65 3.80 -59.46
N VAL A 50 1.76 2.92 -59.96
CA VAL A 50 0.76 3.18 -61.05
C VAL A 50 -0.55 2.41 -60.75
N SER A 51 -1.71 2.98 -61.10
CA SER A 51 -3.07 2.44 -60.90
C SER A 51 -3.77 1.92 -62.18
N THR A 52 -4.87 1.16 -62.03
CA THR A 52 -6.06 1.19 -62.93
C THR A 52 -7.28 0.54 -62.28
N ASP A 53 -8.46 1.13 -62.49
CA ASP A 53 -9.79 0.69 -62.02
C ASP A 53 -10.44 -0.41 -62.91
N ILE A 54 -11.62 -0.92 -62.52
CA ILE A 54 -12.85 -0.99 -63.39
C ILE A 54 -14.11 -1.51 -62.64
N ALA A 55 -15.13 -0.64 -62.60
CA ALA A 55 -16.60 -0.85 -62.57
C ALA A 55 -17.33 -1.63 -61.43
N GLU A 56 -18.37 -0.97 -60.87
CA GLU A 56 -19.32 -1.51 -59.89
C GLU A 56 -20.44 -2.38 -60.54
N GLN A 57 -21.28 -3.02 -59.70
CA GLN A 57 -22.69 -3.23 -60.07
C GLN A 57 -23.68 -3.27 -58.87
N THR A 58 -24.37 -2.14 -58.67
CA THR A 58 -25.75 -1.97 -58.12
C THR A 58 -26.12 -2.47 -56.71
N HIS A 59 -26.53 -1.53 -55.85
CA HIS A 59 -27.11 -1.76 -54.51
C HIS A 59 -28.61 -2.17 -54.53
N SER A 60 -29.08 -2.66 -53.37
CA SER A 60 -30.46 -2.51 -52.90
C SER A 60 -30.54 -1.46 -51.78
N GLU A 61 -31.68 -0.78 -51.63
CA GLU A 61 -31.82 0.37 -50.72
C GLU A 61 -31.98 -0.05 -49.24
N PHE A 62 -31.20 0.57 -48.34
CA PHE A 62 -31.37 0.52 -46.88
C PHE A 62 -32.29 1.65 -46.40
N GLY A 63 -32.84 1.51 -45.18
CA GLY A 63 -33.77 2.46 -44.59
C GLY A 63 -33.20 3.28 -43.44
N SER A 64 -33.89 4.37 -43.08
CA SER A 64 -33.68 5.04 -41.79
C SER A 64 -34.17 4.12 -40.66
N GLY A 65 -33.24 3.63 -39.83
CA GLY A 65 -33.52 2.63 -38.79
C GLY A 65 -32.52 1.47 -38.75
N ASP A 66 -31.60 1.41 -39.72
CA ASP A 66 -30.50 0.44 -39.77
C ASP A 66 -29.24 1.01 -39.10
N LEU A 67 -28.69 0.30 -38.11
CA LEU A 67 -27.52 0.71 -37.31
C LEU A 67 -26.35 -0.26 -37.53
N VAL A 68 -25.19 0.25 -37.94
CA VAL A 68 -23.96 -0.52 -38.11
C VAL A 68 -22.96 -0.16 -37.01
N ILE A 69 -22.55 -1.16 -36.24
CA ILE A 69 -21.58 -1.02 -35.15
C ILE A 69 -20.34 -1.83 -35.54
N ILE A 70 -19.18 -1.17 -35.51
CA ILE A 70 -17.92 -1.73 -36.00
C ILE A 70 -16.90 -1.71 -34.87
N ASP A 71 -16.32 -2.87 -34.58
CA ASP A 71 -15.12 -2.95 -33.77
C ASP A 71 -13.89 -2.49 -34.59
N PRO A 72 -13.09 -1.52 -34.11
CA PRO A 72 -11.97 -0.98 -34.87
C PRO A 72 -10.74 -1.91 -34.95
N SER A 73 -10.74 -3.07 -34.28
CA SER A 73 -9.70 -4.10 -34.42
C SER A 73 -9.79 -4.89 -35.74
N ILE A 74 -10.79 -4.62 -36.59
CA ILE A 74 -10.97 -5.25 -37.89
C ILE A 74 -10.07 -4.58 -38.94
N SER A 75 -9.50 -5.39 -39.85
CA SER A 75 -8.67 -4.88 -40.95
C SER A 75 -9.51 -4.11 -42.00
N ASP A 76 -8.92 -3.08 -42.61
CA ASP A 76 -9.50 -2.26 -43.70
C ASP A 76 -10.97 -1.81 -43.47
N VAL A 77 -11.22 -1.25 -42.28
CA VAL A 77 -12.50 -0.63 -41.91
C VAL A 77 -12.88 0.53 -42.82
N GLU A 78 -11.92 1.24 -43.44
CA GLU A 78 -12.19 2.24 -44.46
C GLU A 78 -12.85 1.61 -45.70
N GLN A 79 -12.35 0.47 -46.19
CA GLN A 79 -12.99 -0.26 -47.28
C GLN A 79 -14.38 -0.79 -46.88
N LEU A 80 -14.53 -1.37 -45.68
CA LEU A 80 -15.84 -1.85 -45.21
C LEU A 80 -16.88 -0.72 -45.15
N THR A 81 -16.53 0.40 -44.53
CA THR A 81 -17.43 1.55 -44.35
C THR A 81 -17.78 2.22 -45.67
N SER A 82 -16.89 2.20 -46.68
CA SER A 82 -17.20 2.69 -48.02
C SER A 82 -18.33 1.92 -48.73
N GLY A 83 -18.58 0.68 -48.32
CA GLY A 83 -19.64 -0.18 -48.86
C GLY A 83 -20.98 -0.13 -48.11
N ILE A 84 -21.05 0.59 -46.99
CA ILE A 84 -22.29 0.76 -46.19
C ILE A 84 -23.17 1.82 -46.83
N SER A 85 -24.50 1.63 -46.76
CA SER A 85 -25.44 2.63 -47.27
C SER A 85 -25.35 3.97 -46.50
N PRO A 86 -25.34 5.13 -47.18
CA PRO A 86 -25.34 6.46 -46.54
C PRO A 86 -26.66 6.83 -45.83
N HIS A 87 -27.57 5.86 -45.63
CA HIS A 87 -28.81 6.00 -44.86
C HIS A 87 -28.80 5.20 -43.55
N ALA A 88 -27.81 4.33 -43.35
CA ALA A 88 -27.57 3.64 -42.08
C ALA A 88 -26.66 4.52 -41.19
N GLU A 89 -26.83 4.42 -39.86
CA GLU A 89 -25.92 5.07 -38.92
C GLU A 89 -24.71 4.16 -38.66
N ILE A 90 -23.50 4.72 -38.70
CA ILE A 90 -22.24 3.99 -38.47
C ILE A 90 -21.64 4.45 -37.15
N VAL A 91 -21.37 3.51 -36.24
CA VAL A 91 -20.74 3.77 -34.95
C VAL A 91 -19.52 2.86 -34.77
N PHE A 92 -18.40 3.45 -34.35
CA PHE A 92 -17.20 2.70 -33.96
C PHE A 92 -17.18 2.52 -32.45
N LEU A 93 -16.81 1.33 -31.99
CA LEU A 93 -16.53 1.10 -30.57
C LEU A 93 -15.17 1.71 -30.19
N ASN A 94 -15.06 2.24 -28.98
CA ASN A 94 -13.77 2.49 -28.35
C ASN A 94 -13.14 1.13 -27.96
N PRO A 95 -11.91 0.79 -28.42
CA PRO A 95 -11.25 -0.46 -28.07
C PRO A 95 -10.90 -0.56 -26.58
N GLU A 96 -10.86 0.55 -25.84
CA GLU A 96 -10.50 0.60 -24.42
C GLU A 96 -11.70 0.39 -23.47
N GLN A 97 -12.93 0.24 -23.99
CA GLN A 97 -14.16 0.18 -23.18
C GLN A 97 -15.02 -1.07 -23.44
N PRO A 98 -15.86 -1.53 -22.48
CA PRO A 98 -16.68 -2.72 -22.67
C PRO A 98 -17.77 -2.55 -23.74
N GLY A 99 -17.72 -3.36 -24.80
CA GLY A 99 -18.59 -3.21 -25.97
C GLY A 99 -20.09 -3.28 -25.68
N LEU A 100 -20.55 -4.16 -24.78
CA LEU A 100 -21.98 -4.21 -24.42
C LEU A 100 -22.46 -2.95 -23.72
N GLN A 101 -21.61 -2.32 -22.91
CA GLN A 101 -21.92 -1.05 -22.24
C GLN A 101 -22.05 0.07 -23.27
N GLN A 102 -21.11 0.15 -24.22
CA GLN A 102 -21.14 1.10 -25.33
C GLN A 102 -22.42 0.94 -26.18
N ILE A 103 -22.72 -0.29 -26.62
CA ILE A 103 -23.94 -0.57 -27.43
C ILE A 103 -25.20 -0.23 -26.63
N THR A 104 -25.25 -0.51 -25.33
CA THR A 104 -26.39 -0.13 -24.48
C THR A 104 -26.56 1.38 -24.40
N GLN A 105 -25.48 2.16 -24.26
CA GLN A 105 -25.53 3.63 -24.27
C GLN A 105 -25.96 4.19 -25.63
N ILE A 106 -25.48 3.61 -26.74
CA ILE A 106 -25.91 3.97 -28.10
C ILE A 106 -27.41 3.72 -28.25
N LEU A 107 -27.90 2.53 -27.89
CA LEU A 107 -29.32 2.18 -28.05
C LEU A 107 -30.24 3.01 -27.14
N GLN A 108 -29.81 3.39 -25.94
CA GLN A 108 -30.59 4.27 -25.05
C GLN A 108 -31.01 5.61 -25.69
N SER A 109 -30.25 6.13 -26.67
CA SER A 109 -30.61 7.34 -27.43
C SER A 109 -31.51 7.08 -28.68
N HIS A 110 -31.66 5.82 -29.09
CA HIS A 110 -32.36 5.38 -30.31
C HIS A 110 -33.72 4.74 -30.03
N ARG A 111 -34.67 4.79 -30.98
CA ARG A 111 -35.97 4.09 -30.90
C ARG A 111 -36.38 3.59 -32.28
N GLU A 112 -37.17 2.52 -32.32
CA GLU A 112 -37.65 1.85 -33.54
C GLU A 112 -36.51 1.35 -34.47
N ILE A 113 -35.37 0.95 -33.89
CA ILE A 113 -34.25 0.35 -34.65
C ILE A 113 -34.71 -0.96 -35.29
N ARG A 114 -34.54 -1.03 -36.61
CA ARG A 114 -34.91 -2.19 -37.45
C ARG A 114 -33.80 -3.22 -37.56
N SER A 115 -32.55 -2.79 -37.53
CA SER A 115 -31.43 -3.72 -37.64
C SER A 115 -30.21 -3.23 -36.87
N ILE A 116 -29.49 -4.18 -36.27
CA ILE A 116 -28.13 -3.97 -35.76
C ILE A 116 -27.20 -4.87 -36.56
N HIS A 117 -26.24 -4.26 -37.22
CA HIS A 117 -25.17 -4.92 -37.96
C HIS A 117 -23.88 -4.84 -37.14
N LEU A 118 -23.47 -5.95 -36.51
CA LEU A 118 -22.24 -6.02 -35.73
C LEU A 118 -21.10 -6.55 -36.60
N PHE A 119 -20.09 -5.74 -36.87
CA PHE A 119 -18.81 -6.20 -37.40
C PHE A 119 -17.84 -6.38 -36.23
N ALA A 120 -17.31 -7.60 -36.07
CA ALA A 120 -16.46 -7.98 -34.94
C ALA A 120 -15.52 -9.14 -35.29
N HIS A 121 -14.47 -9.35 -34.49
CA HIS A 121 -13.80 -10.65 -34.42
C HIS A 121 -14.64 -11.62 -33.57
N GLY A 122 -14.50 -12.93 -33.78
CA GLY A 122 -15.31 -13.92 -33.06
C GLY A 122 -14.88 -15.37 -33.29
N ARG A 123 -15.58 -16.28 -32.59
CA ARG A 123 -15.44 -17.74 -32.64
C ARG A 123 -16.72 -18.42 -32.17
N SER A 124 -16.86 -19.73 -32.34
CA SER A 124 -18.01 -20.55 -31.92
C SER A 124 -18.61 -20.19 -30.53
N GLY A 125 -19.64 -19.33 -30.51
CA GLY A 125 -20.32 -18.87 -29.28
C GLY A 125 -19.70 -17.66 -28.56
N GLU A 126 -18.83 -16.88 -29.22
CA GLU A 126 -18.20 -15.68 -28.67
C GLU A 126 -17.92 -14.61 -29.75
N ILE A 127 -18.02 -13.33 -29.38
CA ILE A 127 -17.55 -12.17 -30.16
C ILE A 127 -16.69 -11.23 -29.32
N GLN A 128 -15.78 -10.50 -29.96
CA GLN A 128 -15.02 -9.40 -29.35
C GLN A 128 -15.72 -8.07 -29.65
N LEU A 129 -15.96 -7.24 -28.62
CA LEU A 129 -16.53 -5.90 -28.77
C LEU A 129 -15.85 -4.93 -27.80
N GLY A 130 -15.10 -3.96 -28.31
CA GLY A 130 -14.23 -3.09 -27.53
C GLY A 130 -13.16 -3.92 -26.80
N ASN A 131 -13.00 -3.72 -25.49
CA ASN A 131 -12.14 -4.58 -24.66
C ASN A 131 -12.83 -5.87 -24.19
N GLN A 132 -14.10 -6.11 -24.53
CA GLN A 132 -14.93 -7.15 -23.93
C GLN A 132 -15.17 -8.36 -24.84
N ARG A 133 -14.81 -9.56 -24.35
CA ARG A 133 -15.30 -10.83 -24.90
C ARG A 133 -16.74 -11.09 -24.46
N VAL A 134 -17.63 -11.29 -25.42
CA VAL A 134 -19.06 -11.56 -25.22
C VAL A 134 -19.36 -12.99 -25.61
N ASN A 135 -19.52 -13.86 -24.60
CA ASN A 135 -19.92 -15.26 -24.72
C ASN A 135 -21.07 -15.57 -23.75
N GLU A 136 -21.54 -16.81 -23.65
CA GLU A 136 -22.68 -17.20 -22.80
C GLU A 136 -22.54 -16.79 -21.31
N SER A 137 -21.32 -16.76 -20.77
CA SER A 137 -21.06 -16.29 -19.40
C SER A 137 -21.29 -14.78 -19.29
N THR A 138 -20.80 -14.01 -20.27
CA THR A 138 -21.06 -12.56 -20.40
C THR A 138 -22.55 -12.28 -20.64
N LEU A 139 -23.24 -13.04 -21.50
CA LEU A 139 -24.69 -12.92 -21.71
C LEU A 139 -25.51 -13.25 -20.45
N GLN A 140 -24.98 -14.08 -19.55
CA GLN A 140 -25.60 -14.38 -18.26
C GLN A 140 -25.37 -13.27 -17.23
N LYS A 141 -24.15 -12.71 -17.14
CA LYS A 141 -23.85 -11.57 -16.27
C LYS A 141 -24.63 -10.32 -16.73
N GLU A 142 -24.43 -9.90 -17.97
CA GLU A 142 -24.95 -8.64 -18.54
C GLU A 142 -26.38 -8.74 -19.08
N HIS A 143 -27.15 -9.75 -18.67
CA HIS A 143 -28.54 -9.94 -19.10
C HIS A 143 -29.43 -8.71 -18.80
N SER A 144 -29.11 -7.93 -17.76
CA SER A 144 -29.79 -6.69 -17.40
C SER A 144 -29.58 -5.56 -18.41
N GLN A 145 -28.41 -5.50 -19.07
CA GLN A 145 -28.12 -4.56 -20.15
C GLN A 145 -28.82 -4.98 -21.44
N LEU A 146 -28.66 -6.26 -21.83
CA LEU A 146 -29.24 -6.82 -23.06
C LEU A 146 -30.77 -6.78 -23.08
N ASN A 147 -31.43 -6.91 -21.94
CA ASN A 147 -32.89 -6.74 -21.85
C ASN A 147 -33.37 -5.30 -22.12
N GLN A 148 -32.54 -4.26 -21.89
CA GLN A 148 -32.90 -2.86 -22.20
C GLN A 148 -32.90 -2.58 -23.70
N TRP A 149 -32.18 -3.39 -24.50
CA TRP A 149 -32.13 -3.20 -25.96
C TRP A 149 -33.54 -3.34 -26.57
N ARG A 150 -34.40 -4.19 -25.97
CA ARG A 150 -35.83 -4.36 -26.33
C ARG A 150 -36.61 -3.04 -26.42
N ASP A 151 -36.30 -2.07 -25.56
CA ASP A 151 -37.01 -0.78 -25.50
C ASP A 151 -36.64 0.19 -26.63
N SER A 152 -35.63 -0.19 -27.43
CA SER A 152 -35.04 0.62 -28.52
C SER A 152 -35.23 -0.03 -29.90
N LEU A 153 -35.41 -1.35 -29.94
CA LEU A 153 -35.62 -2.16 -31.14
C LEU A 153 -37.09 -2.17 -31.62
N SER A 154 -37.33 -2.46 -32.89
CA SER A 154 -38.66 -2.78 -33.42
C SER A 154 -39.09 -4.22 -33.08
N SER A 155 -40.37 -4.53 -33.25
CA SER A 155 -40.92 -5.89 -33.00
C SER A 155 -40.53 -6.94 -34.05
N ASP A 156 -39.77 -6.52 -35.06
CA ASP A 156 -39.30 -7.25 -36.23
C ASP A 156 -37.83 -6.90 -36.51
N ALA A 157 -37.07 -6.63 -35.45
CA ALA A 157 -35.69 -6.20 -35.55
C ALA A 157 -34.73 -7.38 -35.72
N ASP A 158 -33.74 -7.22 -36.61
CA ASP A 158 -32.69 -8.20 -36.85
C ASP A 158 -31.35 -7.79 -36.20
N ILE A 159 -30.58 -8.77 -35.70
CA ILE A 159 -29.17 -8.59 -35.33
C ILE A 159 -28.32 -9.51 -36.21
N LEU A 160 -27.50 -8.93 -37.07
CA LEU A 160 -26.63 -9.64 -38.01
C LEU A 160 -25.18 -9.48 -37.55
N ILE A 161 -24.52 -10.60 -37.27
CA ILE A 161 -23.19 -10.64 -36.67
C ILE A 161 -22.16 -11.15 -37.69
N TYR A 162 -21.37 -10.22 -38.22
CA TYR A 162 -20.27 -10.47 -39.16
C TYR A 162 -18.98 -10.69 -38.37
N SER A 163 -18.85 -11.92 -37.86
CA SER A 163 -17.70 -12.37 -37.09
C SER A 163 -17.47 -13.86 -37.29
N CYS A 164 -16.20 -14.25 -37.45
CA CYS A 164 -15.81 -15.61 -37.77
C CYS A 164 -16.44 -16.63 -36.82
N GLU A 165 -17.00 -17.68 -37.40
CA GLU A 165 -17.48 -18.91 -36.75
C GLU A 165 -18.49 -18.72 -35.60
N THR A 166 -19.05 -17.54 -35.38
CA THR A 166 -19.79 -17.21 -34.15
C THR A 166 -21.03 -18.08 -33.96
N GLY A 167 -21.70 -18.45 -35.05
CA GLY A 167 -22.81 -19.40 -35.08
C GLY A 167 -22.40 -20.89 -35.11
N LYS A 168 -21.11 -21.24 -35.15
CA LYS A 168 -20.62 -22.63 -35.35
C LYS A 168 -20.90 -23.55 -34.14
N GLY A 169 -20.77 -24.86 -34.36
CA GLY A 169 -20.83 -25.86 -33.28
C GLY A 169 -22.20 -25.97 -32.59
N THR A 170 -22.21 -26.34 -31.31
CA THR A 170 -23.39 -26.19 -30.43
C THR A 170 -23.36 -24.85 -29.70
N ALA A 171 -22.20 -24.45 -29.16
CA ALA A 171 -22.03 -23.19 -28.43
C ALA A 171 -22.48 -21.96 -29.24
N GLY A 172 -22.23 -21.92 -30.56
CA GLY A 172 -22.73 -20.86 -31.43
C GLY A 172 -24.21 -20.91 -31.75
N ALA A 173 -24.90 -22.05 -31.61
CA ALA A 173 -26.37 -22.09 -31.58
C ALA A 173 -26.90 -21.57 -30.23
N ASP A 174 -26.34 -22.05 -29.13
CA ASP A 174 -26.77 -21.69 -27.78
C ASP A 174 -26.61 -20.17 -27.55
N PHE A 175 -25.47 -19.60 -27.96
CA PHE A 175 -25.15 -18.17 -27.88
C PHE A 175 -26.15 -17.28 -28.66
N ILE A 176 -26.38 -17.52 -29.95
CA ILE A 176 -27.33 -16.70 -30.72
C ILE A 176 -28.78 -16.91 -30.25
N GLN A 177 -29.11 -18.11 -29.75
CA GLN A 177 -30.43 -18.37 -29.16
C GLN A 177 -30.61 -17.63 -27.83
N ARG A 178 -29.56 -17.55 -27.00
CA ARG A 178 -29.54 -16.75 -25.77
C ARG A 178 -29.64 -15.26 -26.09
N LEU A 179 -28.87 -14.77 -27.06
CA LEU A 179 -28.88 -13.37 -27.46
C LEU A 179 -30.27 -12.96 -27.97
N ALA A 180 -30.87 -13.73 -28.89
CA ALA A 180 -32.25 -13.52 -29.35
C ALA A 180 -33.27 -13.53 -28.19
N ALA A 181 -33.15 -14.48 -27.25
CA ALA A 181 -34.03 -14.57 -26.10
C ALA A 181 -33.90 -13.38 -25.13
N LEU A 182 -32.72 -12.74 -25.05
CA LEU A 182 -32.44 -11.58 -24.21
C LEU A 182 -32.79 -10.23 -24.87
N THR A 183 -32.48 -10.05 -26.16
CA THR A 183 -32.75 -8.80 -26.89
C THR A 183 -34.16 -8.73 -27.48
N GLY A 184 -34.82 -9.87 -27.67
CA GLY A 184 -36.13 -9.96 -28.34
C GLY A 184 -36.08 -9.82 -29.86
N ALA A 185 -34.89 -9.68 -30.43
CA ALA A 185 -34.64 -9.62 -31.87
C ALA A 185 -34.46 -11.03 -32.48
N ASP A 186 -34.63 -11.10 -33.80
CA ASP A 186 -34.17 -12.24 -34.59
C ASP A 186 -32.65 -12.07 -34.85
N VAL A 187 -31.85 -13.15 -34.75
CA VAL A 187 -30.38 -13.06 -34.72
C VAL A 187 -29.74 -14.02 -35.73
N ALA A 188 -28.73 -13.58 -36.47
CA ALA A 188 -27.94 -14.43 -37.36
C ALA A 188 -26.43 -14.19 -37.28
N ALA A 189 -25.64 -15.26 -37.48
CA ALA A 189 -24.18 -15.28 -37.43
C ALA A 189 -23.61 -16.33 -38.39
N SER A 190 -22.39 -16.10 -38.89
CA SER A 190 -21.66 -17.07 -39.73
C SER A 190 -21.19 -18.28 -38.92
N ILE A 191 -21.08 -19.45 -39.57
CA ILE A 191 -20.59 -20.71 -39.00
C ILE A 191 -19.16 -21.09 -39.45
N ASP A 192 -18.54 -20.25 -40.29
CA ASP A 192 -17.18 -20.37 -40.82
C ASP A 192 -16.54 -18.96 -40.95
N LEU A 193 -15.60 -18.73 -41.87
CA LEU A 193 -14.85 -17.47 -41.92
C LEU A 193 -15.68 -16.36 -42.60
N THR A 194 -15.78 -15.19 -41.96
CA THR A 194 -16.41 -14.02 -42.58
C THR A 194 -15.33 -13.15 -43.26
N GLY A 195 -15.43 -12.91 -44.57
CA GLY A 195 -14.47 -12.09 -45.31
C GLY A 195 -14.25 -12.50 -46.77
N ASN A 196 -13.00 -12.74 -47.14
CA ASN A 196 -12.58 -12.88 -48.55
C ASN A 196 -12.71 -14.32 -49.11
N GLN A 197 -13.44 -14.46 -50.22
CA GLN A 197 -13.71 -15.75 -50.87
C GLN A 197 -12.48 -16.45 -51.49
N GLN A 198 -11.39 -15.74 -51.76
CA GLN A 198 -10.12 -16.36 -52.20
C GLN A 198 -9.30 -16.89 -51.02
N GLN A 199 -9.56 -16.39 -49.81
CA GLN A 199 -8.98 -16.81 -48.54
C GLN A 199 -9.88 -17.79 -47.76
N GLY A 200 -11.03 -18.19 -48.33
CA GLY A 200 -11.89 -19.24 -47.80
C GLY A 200 -13.01 -18.79 -46.87
N GLY A 201 -13.25 -17.48 -46.72
CA GLY A 201 -14.42 -16.94 -46.04
C GLY A 201 -15.41 -16.26 -46.98
N ASP A 202 -16.63 -15.99 -46.54
CA ASP A 202 -17.58 -15.18 -47.32
C ASP A 202 -18.45 -14.24 -46.46
N TRP A 203 -19.69 -13.97 -46.87
CA TRP A 203 -20.58 -12.97 -46.25
C TRP A 203 -22.02 -13.49 -46.11
N GLU A 204 -22.21 -14.81 -46.17
CA GLU A 204 -23.46 -15.44 -45.74
C GLU A 204 -23.49 -15.48 -44.19
N LEU A 205 -24.68 -15.75 -43.63
CA LEU A 205 -24.90 -15.93 -42.19
C LEU A 205 -25.78 -17.18 -42.02
N GLU A 206 -25.13 -18.34 -42.11
CA GLU A 206 -25.76 -19.65 -42.37
C GLU A 206 -26.67 -20.09 -41.22
N ARG A 207 -26.51 -19.48 -40.04
CA ARG A 207 -27.30 -19.80 -38.86
C ARG A 207 -28.04 -18.57 -38.35
N GLN A 208 -29.36 -18.75 -38.23
CA GLN A 208 -30.29 -17.77 -37.70
C GLN A 208 -31.20 -18.38 -36.61
N VAL A 209 -31.59 -17.56 -35.65
CA VAL A 209 -32.69 -17.80 -34.72
C VAL A 209 -33.72 -16.71 -34.99
N GLY A 210 -34.90 -17.11 -35.46
CA GLY A 210 -35.89 -16.17 -36.00
C GLY A 210 -35.98 -16.20 -37.52
N LYS A 211 -36.39 -15.08 -38.13
CA LYS A 211 -36.74 -14.96 -39.55
C LYS A 211 -36.18 -13.67 -40.16
N ILE A 212 -34.86 -13.59 -40.28
CA ILE A 212 -34.12 -12.46 -40.87
C ILE A 212 -34.77 -11.90 -42.14
N GLU A 213 -34.92 -10.57 -42.17
CA GLU A 213 -35.55 -9.80 -43.25
C GLU A 213 -34.62 -8.73 -43.84
N THR A 214 -33.60 -8.34 -43.10
CA THR A 214 -32.58 -7.35 -43.45
C THR A 214 -31.48 -7.95 -44.33
N ALA A 215 -30.94 -7.15 -45.26
CA ALA A 215 -29.85 -7.54 -46.15
C ALA A 215 -28.47 -7.38 -45.48
N VAL A 216 -27.44 -7.99 -46.07
CA VAL A 216 -26.04 -7.82 -45.62
C VAL A 216 -25.60 -6.36 -45.76
N ALA A 217 -25.01 -5.80 -44.69
CA ALA A 217 -24.77 -4.37 -44.49
C ALA A 217 -23.91 -3.66 -45.56
N ILE A 218 -23.12 -4.42 -46.30
CA ILE A 218 -22.15 -3.93 -47.29
C ILE A 218 -22.47 -4.41 -48.72
N ASP A 219 -22.21 -3.55 -49.70
CA ASP A 219 -22.57 -3.80 -51.10
C ASP A 219 -21.79 -4.95 -51.78
N ALA A 220 -22.20 -5.29 -53.00
CA ALA A 220 -21.66 -6.40 -53.79
C ALA A 220 -20.28 -6.13 -54.43
N THR A 221 -19.74 -4.92 -54.28
CA THR A 221 -18.37 -4.52 -54.67
C THR A 221 -17.45 -4.66 -53.47
N THR A 222 -17.80 -4.05 -52.34
CA THR A 222 -17.02 -4.13 -51.09
C THR A 222 -16.85 -5.58 -50.62
N ARG A 223 -17.91 -6.39 -50.65
CA ARG A 223 -17.83 -7.84 -50.33
C ARG A 223 -16.91 -8.67 -51.23
N ARG A 224 -16.63 -8.19 -52.45
CA ARG A 224 -15.76 -8.87 -53.41
C ARG A 224 -14.30 -8.42 -53.26
N ASP A 225 -14.13 -7.14 -52.97
CA ASP A 225 -12.84 -6.47 -53.07
C ASP A 225 -12.14 -6.34 -51.71
N TYR A 226 -12.83 -6.63 -50.59
CA TYR A 226 -12.29 -6.79 -49.23
C TYR A 226 -11.27 -7.93 -49.14
N ARG A 227 -10.13 -7.70 -48.49
CA ARG A 227 -8.90 -8.51 -48.71
C ARG A 227 -8.40 -9.34 -47.53
N HIS A 228 -9.17 -9.41 -46.44
CA HIS A 228 -8.65 -9.90 -45.16
C HIS A 228 -9.41 -11.12 -44.63
N VAL A 229 -8.62 -12.01 -44.01
CA VAL A 229 -8.98 -13.00 -42.97
C VAL A 229 -7.83 -13.03 -41.96
N LEU A 230 -8.02 -13.74 -40.85
CA LEU A 230 -7.09 -13.79 -39.70
C LEU A 230 -5.67 -14.25 -40.08
N GLN A 231 -4.65 -13.60 -39.52
CA GLN A 231 -3.24 -13.79 -39.91
C GLN A 231 -2.25 -13.26 -38.86
N LEU A 232 -1.19 -14.03 -38.59
CA LEU A 232 -0.02 -13.60 -37.83
C LEU A 232 1.07 -13.09 -38.79
N SER A 233 1.69 -11.96 -38.46
CA SER A 233 2.84 -11.41 -39.20
C SER A 233 3.97 -11.00 -38.26
N VAL A 234 5.20 -11.41 -38.55
CA VAL A 234 6.41 -10.98 -37.83
C VAL A 234 7.23 -10.08 -38.76
N ILE A 235 7.60 -8.88 -38.32
CA ILE A 235 8.47 -7.98 -39.07
C ILE A 235 9.90 -8.13 -38.54
N ALA A 236 10.80 -8.69 -39.35
CA ALA A 236 12.15 -9.05 -38.92
C ALA A 236 13.24 -8.85 -39.99
N ALA A 237 14.47 -8.69 -39.53
CA ALA A 237 15.71 -8.63 -40.29
C ALA A 237 16.83 -9.40 -39.55
N GLY A 238 17.91 -9.71 -40.25
CA GLY A 238 19.11 -10.31 -39.67
C GLY A 238 20.36 -9.51 -40.03
N ALA A 239 21.30 -9.37 -39.10
CA ALA A 239 22.51 -8.57 -39.29
C ALA A 239 23.38 -9.03 -40.48
N THR A 240 23.41 -10.34 -40.77
CA THR A 240 24.18 -10.93 -41.88
C THR A 240 23.32 -11.38 -43.05
N GLY A 241 22.02 -11.60 -42.85
CA GLY A 241 21.12 -12.27 -43.79
C GLY A 241 21.29 -13.79 -43.81
N GLU A 242 21.97 -14.38 -42.82
CA GLU A 242 22.09 -15.82 -42.60
C GLU A 242 21.41 -16.30 -41.31
N GLU A 243 20.82 -15.37 -40.54
CA GLU A 243 20.04 -15.63 -39.34
C GLU A 243 18.81 -16.49 -39.67
N ILE A 244 18.57 -17.54 -38.88
CA ILE A 244 17.40 -18.41 -38.97
C ILE A 244 16.60 -18.24 -37.69
N PHE A 245 15.31 -17.95 -37.84
CA PHE A 245 14.38 -17.84 -36.73
C PHE A 245 13.15 -18.70 -36.97
N SER A 246 12.47 -19.07 -35.90
CA SER A 246 11.16 -19.72 -35.93
C SER A 246 10.11 -18.89 -35.21
N VAL A 247 8.86 -19.22 -35.48
CA VAL A 247 7.70 -18.64 -34.81
C VAL A 247 6.93 -19.79 -34.19
N GLU A 248 6.75 -19.72 -32.89
CA GLU A 248 6.02 -20.69 -32.08
C GLU A 248 4.78 -20.02 -31.50
N VAL A 249 3.69 -20.77 -31.40
CA VAL A 249 2.39 -20.29 -30.91
C VAL A 249 1.84 -21.34 -29.96
N ALA A 250 1.55 -20.94 -28.71
CA ALA A 250 1.11 -21.82 -27.63
C ALA A 250 2.01 -23.06 -27.44
N GLY A 251 3.31 -22.91 -27.71
CA GLY A 251 4.32 -23.98 -27.65
C GLY A 251 4.45 -24.86 -28.91
N GLU A 252 3.60 -24.68 -29.94
CA GLU A 252 3.78 -25.36 -31.23
C GLU A 252 4.51 -24.47 -32.26
N LYS A 253 5.60 -24.98 -32.81
CA LYS A 253 6.41 -24.31 -33.84
C LYS A 253 5.72 -24.32 -35.20
N LEU A 254 5.14 -23.17 -35.59
CA LEU A 254 4.38 -22.99 -36.81
C LEU A 254 5.25 -22.76 -38.06
N GLY A 255 6.40 -22.11 -37.90
CA GLY A 255 7.23 -21.67 -39.04
C GLY A 255 8.73 -21.71 -38.78
N THR A 256 9.52 -21.58 -39.84
CA THR A 256 10.98 -21.36 -39.78
C THR A 256 11.41 -20.59 -41.02
N PHE A 257 12.14 -19.51 -40.79
CA PHE A 257 12.47 -18.50 -41.80
C PHE A 257 13.95 -18.16 -41.73
N GLN A 258 14.52 -17.76 -42.87
CA GLN A 258 15.81 -17.09 -42.89
C GLN A 258 15.54 -15.58 -42.99
N ALA A 259 16.10 -14.82 -42.05
CA ALA A 259 16.01 -13.37 -42.06
C ALA A 259 16.89 -12.79 -43.18
N THR A 260 16.48 -11.66 -43.76
CA THR A 260 17.29 -10.90 -44.72
C THR A 260 17.94 -9.68 -44.07
N THR A 261 18.97 -9.12 -44.69
CA THR A 261 19.61 -7.87 -44.24
C THR A 261 18.71 -6.63 -44.37
N GLU A 262 17.57 -6.76 -45.05
CA GLU A 262 16.49 -5.78 -45.08
C GLU A 262 15.30 -6.32 -44.27
N MET A 263 14.59 -5.43 -43.56
CA MET A 263 13.35 -5.79 -42.86
C MET A 263 12.31 -6.35 -43.83
N GLN A 264 11.73 -7.50 -43.49
CA GLN A 264 10.66 -8.18 -44.25
C GLN A 264 9.53 -8.62 -43.32
N THR A 265 8.33 -8.74 -43.89
CA THR A 265 7.16 -9.29 -43.18
C THR A 265 7.03 -10.78 -43.48
N TYR A 266 7.13 -11.59 -42.42
CA TYR A 266 7.00 -13.05 -42.47
C TYR A 266 5.60 -13.43 -41.97
N GLN A 267 4.79 -14.00 -42.85
CA GLN A 267 3.37 -14.27 -42.58
C GLN A 267 3.12 -15.75 -42.26
N LEU A 268 2.21 -16.00 -41.30
CA LEU A 268 1.78 -17.32 -40.88
C LEU A 268 0.25 -17.40 -40.79
N GLU A 269 -0.31 -18.54 -41.18
CA GLU A 269 -1.68 -18.92 -40.85
C GLU A 269 -1.73 -19.38 -39.38
N ILE A 270 -2.76 -18.97 -38.65
CA ILE A 270 -2.96 -19.24 -37.22
C ILE A 270 -4.39 -19.68 -36.93
N ASP A 271 -4.61 -20.26 -35.75
CA ASP A 271 -5.93 -20.52 -35.20
C ASP A 271 -6.57 -19.20 -34.68
N PRO A 272 -7.88 -18.97 -34.82
CA PRO A 272 -8.58 -17.77 -34.33
C PRO A 272 -8.53 -17.53 -32.81
N ASN A 273 -7.93 -18.43 -32.01
CA ASN A 273 -7.85 -18.31 -30.56
C ASN A 273 -6.52 -17.75 -30.04
N VAL A 274 -5.56 -17.42 -30.91
CA VAL A 274 -4.23 -16.93 -30.55
C VAL A 274 -4.27 -15.53 -29.93
N SER A 275 -3.46 -15.31 -28.90
CA SER A 275 -3.20 -14.01 -28.29
C SER A 275 -1.69 -13.69 -28.30
N PHE A 276 -1.30 -12.44 -27.99
CA PHE A 276 0.14 -12.09 -28.00
C PHE A 276 0.97 -12.93 -27.01
N SER A 277 0.42 -13.27 -25.83
CA SER A 277 1.07 -14.13 -24.83
C SER A 277 1.31 -15.57 -25.29
N ASP A 278 0.68 -16.00 -26.39
CA ASP A 278 0.96 -17.28 -27.03
C ASP A 278 2.12 -17.21 -28.04
N VAL A 279 2.48 -16.02 -28.54
CA VAL A 279 3.42 -15.83 -29.67
C VAL A 279 4.87 -15.67 -29.20
N ARG A 280 5.74 -16.55 -29.68
CA ARG A 280 7.18 -16.57 -29.42
C ARG A 280 7.96 -16.54 -30.74
N VAL A 281 8.97 -15.68 -30.83
CA VAL A 281 9.91 -15.62 -31.97
C VAL A 281 11.27 -16.08 -31.49
N VAL A 282 11.74 -17.23 -31.98
CA VAL A 282 12.95 -17.92 -31.50
C VAL A 282 14.08 -17.78 -32.51
N PHE A 283 15.26 -17.36 -32.08
CA PHE A 283 16.47 -17.27 -32.89
C PHE A 283 17.32 -18.55 -32.73
N GLU A 284 17.66 -19.21 -33.84
CA GLU A 284 18.07 -20.63 -33.84
C GLU A 284 19.52 -20.94 -34.30
N ASN A 285 20.25 -19.95 -34.84
CA ASN A 285 21.56 -20.21 -35.47
C ASN A 285 22.63 -19.11 -35.30
N ASP A 286 22.65 -18.43 -34.14
CA ASP A 286 23.72 -17.52 -33.74
C ASP A 286 25.14 -18.10 -34.03
N LEU A 287 26.03 -17.22 -34.46
CA LEU A 287 27.43 -17.48 -34.74
C LEU A 287 28.27 -16.20 -34.58
N TYR A 288 28.82 -15.99 -33.38
CA TYR A 288 29.83 -14.97 -33.11
C TYR A 288 31.27 -15.45 -33.44
N ASP A 289 31.98 -14.72 -34.30
CA ASP A 289 33.42 -14.83 -34.57
C ASP A 289 34.07 -13.42 -34.66
N GLU A 290 34.54 -12.94 -33.51
CA GLU A 290 35.30 -11.69 -33.34
C GLU A 290 36.48 -11.56 -34.34
N ALA A 291 37.16 -12.66 -34.64
CA ALA A 291 38.35 -12.65 -35.50
C ALA A 291 38.02 -12.57 -36.99
N ALA A 292 36.81 -13.00 -37.38
CA ALA A 292 36.23 -12.75 -38.70
C ALA A 292 35.54 -11.37 -38.80
N GLY A 293 35.20 -10.75 -37.66
CA GLY A 293 34.30 -9.60 -37.61
C GLY A 293 32.87 -9.96 -38.01
N TYR A 294 32.44 -11.15 -37.60
CA TYR A 294 31.18 -11.77 -37.99
C TYR A 294 30.34 -12.03 -36.74
N ASP A 295 29.11 -11.56 -36.76
CA ASP A 295 28.19 -11.57 -35.61
C ASP A 295 26.76 -11.66 -36.15
N ARG A 296 25.92 -12.52 -35.58
CA ARG A 296 24.59 -12.83 -36.10
C ARG A 296 23.53 -12.38 -35.11
N ASN A 297 22.96 -11.21 -35.34
CA ASN A 297 21.92 -10.65 -34.50
C ASN A 297 20.59 -10.63 -35.25
N LEU A 298 19.55 -11.21 -34.66
CA LEU A 298 18.19 -11.14 -35.18
C LEU A 298 17.52 -9.86 -34.67
N ILE A 299 16.99 -9.06 -35.59
CA ILE A 299 16.25 -7.85 -35.30
C ILE A 299 14.78 -8.11 -35.60
N VAL A 300 13.91 -7.96 -34.61
CA VAL A 300 12.45 -8.05 -34.77
C VAL A 300 11.87 -6.69 -34.40
N ASP A 301 11.14 -6.07 -35.33
CA ASP A 301 10.55 -4.74 -35.15
C ASP A 301 9.24 -4.82 -34.38
N LYS A 302 8.35 -5.71 -34.85
CA LYS A 302 7.04 -5.97 -34.21
C LYS A 302 6.44 -7.30 -34.63
N VAL A 303 5.46 -7.74 -33.86
CA VAL A 303 4.47 -8.74 -34.28
C VAL A 303 3.14 -8.05 -34.55
N LEU A 304 2.44 -8.47 -35.61
CA LEU A 304 1.05 -8.12 -35.86
C LEU A 304 0.19 -9.37 -35.75
N LEU A 305 -0.85 -9.28 -34.92
CA LEU A 305 -1.85 -10.31 -34.69
C LEU A 305 -3.21 -9.72 -35.12
N ASP A 306 -3.77 -10.25 -36.22
CA ASP A 306 -5.05 -9.83 -36.81
C ASP A 306 -5.19 -8.32 -37.11
N GLY A 307 -4.04 -7.65 -37.32
CA GLY A 307 -3.92 -6.23 -37.63
C GLY A 307 -3.53 -5.35 -36.44
N VAL A 308 -3.70 -5.83 -35.21
CA VAL A 308 -3.16 -5.18 -34.01
C VAL A 308 -1.66 -5.42 -33.95
N SER A 309 -0.86 -4.41 -33.63
CA SER A 309 0.60 -4.52 -33.51
C SER A 309 1.08 -4.48 -32.06
N MET A 310 2.10 -5.27 -31.75
CA MET A 310 2.93 -5.14 -30.55
C MET A 310 4.38 -4.95 -30.99
N GLU A 311 4.91 -3.76 -30.71
CA GLU A 311 6.31 -3.40 -30.91
C GLU A 311 7.21 -4.26 -30.02
N THR A 312 8.39 -4.66 -30.50
CA THR A 312 9.29 -5.55 -29.75
C THR A 312 9.93 -4.85 -28.53
N GLU A 313 9.98 -3.52 -28.53
CA GLU A 313 10.33 -2.69 -27.39
C GLU A 313 9.21 -2.46 -26.34
N ASP A 314 8.00 -3.02 -26.52
CA ASP A 314 6.93 -2.95 -25.53
C ASP A 314 7.35 -3.61 -24.19
N ALA A 315 6.99 -2.98 -23.06
CA ALA A 315 7.39 -3.41 -21.73
C ALA A 315 6.98 -4.85 -21.37
N ARG A 316 5.99 -5.42 -22.07
CA ARG A 316 5.47 -6.79 -21.88
C ARG A 316 6.20 -7.85 -22.72
N VAL A 317 7.19 -7.45 -23.53
CA VAL A 317 7.99 -8.36 -24.37
C VAL A 317 9.21 -8.85 -23.59
N PHE A 318 9.21 -10.14 -23.28
CA PHE A 318 10.30 -10.81 -22.57
C PHE A 318 11.33 -11.37 -23.55
N SER A 319 12.62 -11.23 -23.23
CA SER A 319 13.74 -11.71 -24.05
C SER A 319 14.64 -12.65 -23.25
N THR A 320 15.11 -13.74 -23.87
CA THR A 320 16.16 -14.61 -23.32
C THR A 320 17.52 -14.47 -24.00
N GLY A 321 17.59 -13.86 -25.19
CA GLY A 321 18.81 -13.80 -26.02
C GLY A 321 19.37 -12.41 -26.28
N THR A 322 18.86 -11.37 -25.63
CA THR A 322 19.41 -10.00 -25.74
C THR A 322 20.70 -9.85 -24.94
N TRP A 323 21.73 -9.27 -25.54
CA TRP A 323 22.93 -8.81 -24.83
C TRP A 323 22.78 -7.35 -24.40
N THR A 324 23.29 -7.00 -23.23
CA THR A 324 23.58 -5.63 -22.81
C THR A 324 25.01 -5.52 -22.28
N ALA A 325 25.58 -4.30 -22.32
CA ALA A 325 26.96 -4.08 -21.90
C ALA A 325 27.22 -4.40 -20.42
N ASP A 326 26.20 -4.20 -19.58
CA ASP A 326 26.33 -4.24 -18.12
C ASP A 326 25.97 -5.63 -17.54
N LEU A 327 25.15 -6.42 -18.26
CA LEU A 327 24.63 -7.71 -17.80
C LEU A 327 25.08 -8.91 -18.65
N GLY A 328 25.61 -8.68 -19.85
CA GLY A 328 25.77 -9.73 -20.84
C GLY A 328 24.41 -10.21 -21.37
N ILE A 329 24.25 -11.51 -21.57
CA ILE A 329 22.98 -12.12 -22.00
C ILE A 329 22.29 -12.72 -20.78
N LEU A 330 21.25 -12.04 -20.28
CA LEU A 330 20.39 -12.51 -19.20
C LEU A 330 18.91 -12.32 -19.56
N PRO A 331 18.03 -13.30 -19.26
CA PRO A 331 16.59 -13.18 -19.47
C PRO A 331 15.98 -11.95 -18.78
N GLY A 332 14.92 -11.36 -19.35
CA GLY A 332 14.16 -10.26 -18.73
C GLY A 332 13.35 -9.43 -19.73
N PHE A 333 12.62 -8.42 -19.23
CA PHE A 333 11.93 -7.41 -20.05
C PHE A 333 12.94 -6.37 -20.56
N ARG A 334 13.51 -6.60 -21.75
CA ARG A 334 14.68 -5.85 -22.25
C ARG A 334 14.34 -4.62 -23.10
N GLN A 335 13.08 -4.42 -23.48
CA GLN A 335 12.58 -3.29 -24.29
C GLN A 335 13.46 -2.98 -25.51
N THR A 336 13.80 -4.01 -26.30
CA THR A 336 14.68 -3.86 -27.46
C THR A 336 14.42 -4.90 -28.53
N GLN A 337 14.57 -4.47 -29.78
CA GLN A 337 14.32 -5.23 -31.00
C GLN A 337 15.33 -6.37 -31.26
N GLN A 338 16.40 -6.52 -30.46
CA GLN A 338 17.58 -7.31 -30.85
C GLN A 338 17.88 -8.52 -29.94
N LEU A 339 17.80 -9.72 -30.53
CA LEU A 339 18.42 -10.94 -30.01
C LEU A 339 19.85 -11.05 -30.54
N HIS A 340 20.80 -11.14 -29.62
CA HIS A 340 22.24 -11.17 -29.86
C HIS A 340 22.85 -12.58 -29.72
N ALA A 341 22.02 -13.56 -29.35
CA ALA A 341 22.39 -14.97 -29.22
C ALA A 341 21.14 -15.85 -29.36
N ASN A 342 21.34 -17.15 -29.51
CA ASN A 342 20.24 -18.12 -29.52
C ASN A 342 19.36 -17.97 -28.27
N GLY A 343 18.06 -17.80 -28.49
CA GLY A 343 17.10 -17.38 -27.47
C GLY A 343 15.79 -16.98 -28.14
N PHE A 344 14.89 -16.30 -27.42
CA PHE A 344 13.59 -15.92 -27.94
C PHE A 344 13.09 -14.57 -27.42
N LEU A 345 12.18 -13.98 -28.20
CA LEU A 345 11.29 -12.89 -27.81
C LEU A 345 9.89 -13.48 -27.61
N GLN A 346 9.33 -13.29 -26.43
CA GLN A 346 7.99 -13.74 -26.05
C GLN A 346 7.10 -12.50 -25.92
N TYR A 347 6.07 -12.41 -26.76
CA TYR A 347 5.21 -11.23 -26.84
C TYR A 347 4.12 -11.28 -25.78
N GLY A 348 3.62 -10.10 -25.40
CA GLY A 348 2.41 -9.87 -24.60
C GLY A 348 2.28 -10.68 -23.32
N PHE A 349 3.38 -11.15 -22.75
CA PHE A 349 3.36 -12.20 -21.74
C PHE A 349 2.91 -11.65 -20.39
N SER A 350 3.50 -10.52 -19.99
CA SER A 350 3.15 -9.78 -18.79
C SER A 350 1.68 -9.33 -18.84
N THR A 351 0.87 -9.95 -17.98
CA THR A 351 -0.45 -9.42 -17.56
C THR A 351 -0.31 -8.17 -16.69
N ILE A 352 0.86 -7.98 -16.07
CA ILE A 352 1.18 -6.91 -15.11
C ILE A 352 1.56 -5.55 -15.75
N GLY A 353 1.70 -5.47 -17.08
CA GLY A 353 2.09 -4.24 -17.76
C GLY A 353 3.59 -3.95 -17.65
N GLU A 354 3.95 -2.71 -17.30
CA GLU A 354 5.34 -2.29 -17.05
C GLU A 354 5.71 -2.51 -15.58
N VAL A 355 6.92 -3.02 -15.33
CA VAL A 355 7.43 -3.33 -13.99
C VAL A 355 8.55 -2.37 -13.57
N ALA A 356 8.64 -2.08 -12.27
CA ALA A 356 9.71 -1.26 -11.71
C ALA A 356 11.09 -1.89 -11.97
N ARG A 357 12.01 -1.16 -12.59
CA ARG A 357 13.39 -1.63 -12.82
C ARG A 357 14.16 -1.73 -11.50
N MET A 358 15.11 -2.67 -11.40
CA MET A 358 15.97 -2.83 -10.22
C MET A 358 16.81 -1.57 -9.93
N ASP A 359 17.20 -0.82 -10.97
CA ASP A 359 17.98 0.43 -10.86
C ASP A 359 17.11 1.68 -10.60
N GLY A 360 15.79 1.53 -10.41
CA GLY A 360 14.82 2.62 -10.24
C GLY A 360 14.57 3.46 -11.50
N LYS A 361 15.22 3.14 -12.64
CA LYS A 361 15.27 4.03 -13.81
C LYS A 361 13.94 4.13 -14.52
N GLY A 362 13.62 5.34 -15.01
CA GLY A 362 12.38 5.58 -15.74
C GLY A 362 11.11 5.52 -14.89
N ASN A 363 11.22 5.47 -13.56
CA ASN A 363 10.07 5.63 -12.66
C ASN A 363 9.34 6.95 -12.95
N ASN A 364 10.07 8.08 -12.92
CA ASN A 364 9.59 9.32 -13.53
C ASN A 364 9.84 9.32 -15.06
N LEU A 365 8.79 9.49 -15.86
CA LEU A 365 8.85 9.39 -17.32
C LEU A 365 9.58 10.58 -17.99
N GLU A 366 9.46 11.79 -17.43
CA GLU A 366 10.13 12.99 -17.93
C GLU A 366 11.57 13.09 -17.40
N ASN A 367 11.77 12.72 -16.13
CA ASN A 367 13.03 12.86 -15.39
C ASN A 367 13.58 11.48 -14.99
N GLN A 368 13.94 10.66 -16.00
CA GLN A 368 14.27 9.22 -15.87
C GLN A 368 15.45 8.85 -14.93
N GLN A 369 16.08 9.81 -14.26
CA GLN A 369 17.18 9.60 -13.30
C GLN A 369 16.78 9.91 -11.85
N TRP A 370 15.63 10.54 -11.60
CA TRP A 370 15.14 10.73 -10.23
C TRP A 370 14.87 9.37 -9.58
N GLY A 371 15.49 9.15 -8.42
CA GLY A 371 15.37 7.92 -7.64
C GLY A 371 16.28 6.76 -8.05
N THR A 372 17.18 6.94 -9.04
CA THR A 372 18.03 5.83 -9.53
C THR A 372 19.24 5.55 -8.65
N SER A 373 19.65 4.27 -8.57
CA SER A 373 20.92 3.91 -7.94
C SER A 373 22.09 4.62 -8.63
N GLY A 374 22.93 5.28 -7.84
CA GLY A 374 24.06 6.11 -8.28
C GLY A 374 23.79 7.61 -8.41
N ASP A 375 22.55 8.10 -8.28
CA ASP A 375 22.25 9.53 -8.38
C ASP A 375 22.61 10.32 -7.10
N GLN A 376 22.79 11.63 -7.22
CA GLN A 376 23.16 12.52 -6.10
C GLN A 376 22.05 12.61 -5.04
N PHE A 377 22.40 12.75 -3.76
CA PHE A 377 21.40 13.11 -2.75
C PHE A 377 20.85 14.52 -3.00
N LEU A 378 19.55 14.69 -2.81
CA LEU A 378 18.89 15.99 -2.80
C LEU A 378 19.40 16.83 -1.61
N ARG A 379 19.36 18.15 -1.72
CA ARG A 379 19.72 19.08 -0.63
C ARG A 379 18.49 19.84 -0.17
N LEU A 380 18.19 19.77 1.13
CA LEU A 380 17.24 20.69 1.77
C LEU A 380 17.93 22.03 2.09
N ALA A 381 19.23 22.04 2.35
CA ALA A 381 20.03 23.27 2.57
C ALA A 381 21.33 23.30 1.74
N ASP A 382 21.81 24.51 1.43
CA ASP A 382 23.08 24.70 0.70
C ASP A 382 24.26 24.05 1.46
N PRO A 383 25.20 23.33 0.78
CA PRO A 383 26.30 22.64 1.44
C PRO A 383 27.27 23.58 2.18
N ALA A 384 27.38 23.40 3.50
CA ALA A 384 28.17 24.23 4.42
C ALA A 384 29.60 23.72 4.64
N TYR A 385 30.31 23.37 3.56
CA TYR A 385 31.73 23.01 3.63
C TYR A 385 32.59 24.18 4.15
N ALA A 386 33.60 23.88 4.96
CA ALA A 386 34.42 24.90 5.66
C ALA A 386 35.28 25.74 4.71
N ASP A 387 35.56 25.25 3.50
CA ASP A 387 36.19 25.97 2.38
C ASP A 387 35.18 26.34 1.26
N GLY A 388 33.91 26.00 1.42
CA GLY A 388 32.85 26.12 0.41
C GLY A 388 32.90 25.08 -0.72
N LEU A 389 33.78 24.07 -0.64
CA LEU A 389 34.01 23.09 -1.71
C LEU A 389 33.97 21.64 -1.21
N ASN A 390 34.88 21.25 -0.32
CA ASN A 390 34.95 19.87 0.16
C ASN A 390 35.54 19.68 1.56
N GLN A 391 36.16 20.68 2.18
CA GLN A 391 36.70 20.55 3.54
C GLN A 391 35.53 20.38 4.52
N PRO A 392 35.42 19.27 5.29
CA PRO A 392 34.26 18.95 6.12
C PRO A 392 33.79 20.13 6.99
N ALA A 393 32.48 20.26 7.22
CA ALA A 393 31.89 21.35 7.98
C ALA A 393 32.40 21.41 9.44
N ARG A 394 32.15 22.53 10.13
CA ARG A 394 32.30 22.71 11.60
C ARG A 394 33.66 22.20 12.14
N GLN A 395 34.76 22.63 11.51
CA GLN A 395 36.15 22.30 11.90
C GLN A 395 36.64 23.09 13.13
N ASP A 396 35.89 24.12 13.51
CA ASP A 396 36.05 24.98 14.67
C ASP A 396 35.32 24.46 15.91
N GLN A 397 34.39 23.51 15.73
CA GLN A 397 33.61 22.86 16.79
C GLN A 397 34.34 21.62 17.34
N PRO A 398 34.04 21.17 18.58
CA PRO A 398 34.65 19.98 19.16
C PRO A 398 34.50 18.72 18.28
N ASP A 399 35.40 17.75 18.44
CA ASP A 399 35.33 16.49 17.69
C ASP A 399 34.13 15.63 18.12
N GLY A 400 33.67 14.77 17.20
CA GLY A 400 32.48 13.94 17.43
C GLY A 400 32.56 13.02 18.66
N ARG A 401 33.76 12.58 19.05
CA ARG A 401 33.92 11.76 20.26
C ARG A 401 33.81 12.60 21.54
N SER A 402 34.45 13.77 21.57
CA SER A 402 34.31 14.73 22.68
C SER A 402 32.86 15.18 22.90
N ILE A 403 32.04 15.22 21.85
CA ILE A 403 30.59 15.48 21.95
C ILE A 403 29.85 14.26 22.51
N SER A 404 30.08 13.07 21.93
CA SER A 404 29.53 11.78 22.39
C SER A 404 29.76 11.51 23.89
N ASP A 405 30.98 11.74 24.40
CA ASP A 405 31.31 11.53 25.81
C ASP A 405 30.68 12.55 26.78
N GLN A 406 30.16 13.68 26.29
CA GLN A 406 29.50 14.69 27.12
C GLN A 406 27.97 14.59 27.11
N LEU A 407 27.40 14.14 25.98
CA LEU A 407 25.95 14.09 25.75
C LEU A 407 25.38 12.67 25.84
N SER A 408 26.02 11.68 25.21
CA SER A 408 25.36 10.45 24.78
C SER A 408 25.66 9.21 25.62
N SER A 409 26.30 9.35 26.79
CA SER A 409 26.67 8.22 27.65
C SER A 409 25.47 7.65 28.41
N GLN A 410 24.78 6.66 27.84
CA GLN A 410 23.71 5.95 28.53
C GLN A 410 24.27 4.98 29.59
N THR A 411 23.78 5.05 30.83
CA THR A 411 24.23 4.18 31.94
C THR A 411 23.15 3.27 32.54
N GLU A 412 21.89 3.53 32.25
CA GLU A 412 20.71 2.79 32.70
C GLU A 412 19.69 2.74 31.54
N SER A 413 18.76 1.77 31.54
CA SER A 413 17.73 1.66 30.50
C SER A 413 16.85 2.92 30.51
N VAL A 414 16.66 3.53 29.34
CA VAL A 414 15.73 4.64 29.12
C VAL A 414 14.77 4.15 28.04
N GLU A 415 13.71 3.51 28.51
CA GLU A 415 12.65 2.94 27.67
C GLU A 415 11.76 4.01 27.07
N ASN A 416 11.27 3.80 25.84
CA ASN A 416 10.40 4.75 25.16
C ASN A 416 9.05 4.94 25.90
N ASP A 417 8.71 6.17 26.25
CA ASP A 417 7.49 6.53 27.00
C ASP A 417 6.19 6.29 26.21
N ARG A 418 6.30 5.97 24.91
CA ARG A 418 5.18 5.64 23.99
C ARG A 418 4.99 4.14 23.77
N PHE A 419 5.72 3.28 24.48
CA PHE A 419 5.58 1.81 24.41
C PHE A 419 5.80 1.20 23.01
N ILE A 420 6.62 1.86 22.18
CA ILE A 420 7.01 1.36 20.87
C ILE A 420 7.96 0.17 21.04
N SER A 421 7.80 -0.86 20.20
CA SER A 421 8.62 -2.09 20.25
C SER A 421 9.91 -1.96 19.43
N SER A 422 10.88 -2.85 19.67
CA SER A 422 12.11 -2.94 18.88
C SER A 422 11.88 -3.31 17.41
N VAL A 423 10.68 -3.76 17.02
CA VAL A 423 10.28 -3.87 15.60
C VAL A 423 10.38 -2.52 14.91
N TRP A 424 10.14 -1.41 15.60
CA TRP A 424 10.28 -0.08 15.01
C TRP A 424 11.72 0.20 14.56
N PHE A 425 12.71 -0.07 15.42
CA PHE A 425 14.11 0.03 15.03
C PHE A 425 14.41 -0.87 13.83
N GLN A 426 14.02 -2.15 13.90
CA GLN A 426 14.39 -3.10 12.86
C GLN A 426 13.70 -2.83 11.52
N TRP A 427 12.45 -2.35 11.52
CA TRP A 427 11.79 -1.88 10.31
C TRP A 427 12.44 -0.60 9.77
N GLY A 428 12.79 0.35 10.64
CA GLY A 428 13.52 1.56 10.26
C GLY A 428 14.84 1.26 9.56
N GLN A 429 15.63 0.31 10.08
CA GLN A 429 16.84 -0.17 9.42
C GLN A 429 16.54 -0.92 8.11
N PHE A 430 15.51 -1.79 8.09
CA PHE A 430 15.11 -2.54 6.90
C PHE A 430 14.71 -1.59 5.74
N ILE A 431 14.02 -0.49 6.04
CA ILE A 431 13.67 0.57 5.08
C ILE A 431 14.85 1.48 4.74
N ASP A 432 15.73 1.88 5.68
CA ASP A 432 16.98 2.57 5.32
C ASP A 432 17.79 1.74 4.33
N HIS A 433 17.80 0.41 4.50
CA HIS A 433 18.52 -0.49 3.62
C HIS A 433 17.86 -0.70 2.26
N ASP A 434 16.65 -0.17 2.06
CA ASP A 434 15.94 -0.11 0.77
C ASP A 434 16.14 1.25 0.08
N ILE A 435 16.18 2.34 0.85
CA ILE A 435 16.15 3.71 0.29
C ILE A 435 17.48 4.51 0.43
N THR A 436 18.37 4.19 1.38
CA THR A 436 19.68 4.88 1.52
C THR A 436 20.90 3.97 1.61
N ARG A 437 21.97 4.38 0.93
CA ARG A 437 23.30 3.79 1.05
C ARG A 437 24.41 4.79 0.71
N SER A 438 24.96 5.45 1.73
CA SER A 438 26.21 6.21 1.62
C SER A 438 27.42 5.36 2.03
N PHE A 439 28.39 5.14 1.13
CA PHE A 439 29.54 4.27 1.41
C PHE A 439 30.88 4.93 1.06
N SER A 440 31.99 4.55 1.72
CA SER A 440 33.36 5.00 1.39
C SER A 440 34.03 4.07 0.36
N LEU A 441 34.54 4.62 -0.73
CA LEU A 441 35.19 3.87 -1.84
C LEU A 441 36.34 2.95 -1.38
N ASP A 442 36.65 1.89 -2.15
CA ASP A 442 37.93 1.18 -2.10
C ASP A 442 38.61 1.16 -3.49
N ARG A 443 39.95 1.04 -3.49
CA ARG A 443 40.89 0.75 -4.60
C ARG A 443 40.98 1.66 -5.82
N SER A 444 39.90 2.23 -6.37
CA SER A 444 39.98 2.94 -7.67
C SER A 444 40.45 4.40 -7.54
N LEU A 445 40.18 5.02 -6.38
CA LEU A 445 40.32 6.46 -6.13
C LEU A 445 40.96 6.71 -4.74
N PRO A 446 41.52 7.90 -4.48
CA PRO A 446 42.12 8.21 -3.18
C PRO A 446 41.05 8.29 -2.09
N VAL A 447 40.97 7.28 -1.24
CA VAL A 447 40.13 7.29 -0.03
C VAL A 447 40.64 8.37 0.91
N GLU A 448 39.83 9.41 1.12
CA GLU A 448 40.11 10.44 2.12
C GLU A 448 39.74 9.88 3.51
N SER A 449 40.77 9.50 4.28
CA SER A 449 40.63 9.01 5.65
C SER A 449 41.34 9.91 6.66
N PHE A 450 40.79 10.00 7.86
CA PHE A 450 41.36 10.70 9.01
C PHE A 450 40.87 10.08 10.32
N ASP A 451 41.63 10.28 11.40
CA ASP A 451 41.26 9.77 12.72
C ASP A 451 40.43 10.80 13.49
N ILE A 452 39.29 10.37 14.05
CA ILE A 452 38.56 11.15 15.05
C ILE A 452 39.38 11.11 16.33
N ASN A 453 39.93 12.27 16.72
CA ASN A 453 40.64 12.49 17.99
C ASN A 453 41.81 11.51 18.25
N ASP A 454 42.58 11.21 17.19
CA ASP A 454 43.68 10.23 17.16
C ASP A 454 43.28 8.81 17.66
N GLN A 455 41.99 8.46 17.65
CA GLN A 455 41.44 7.23 18.24
C GLN A 455 40.65 6.35 17.27
N PHE A 456 39.80 6.93 16.40
CA PHE A 456 38.88 6.16 15.56
C PHE A 456 39.00 6.53 14.08
N ALA A 457 39.38 5.57 13.24
CA ALA A 457 39.52 5.80 11.80
C ALA A 457 38.17 6.08 11.13
N PHE A 458 38.09 7.19 10.39
CA PHE A 458 36.92 7.61 9.62
C PHE A 458 37.27 7.78 8.14
N ASN A 459 36.56 7.04 7.28
CA ASN A 459 36.64 7.20 5.83
C ASN A 459 35.48 8.06 5.33
N ARG A 460 35.78 9.09 4.54
CA ARG A 460 34.78 9.94 3.88
C ARG A 460 33.96 9.16 2.84
N SER A 461 32.72 9.60 2.62
CA SER A 461 31.83 8.98 1.64
C SER A 461 32.32 9.16 0.20
N ALA A 462 31.91 8.24 -0.67
CA ALA A 462 31.89 8.43 -2.10
C ALA A 462 31.07 9.68 -2.48
N TYR A 463 31.43 10.27 -3.60
CA TYR A 463 30.86 11.51 -4.09
C TYR A 463 30.95 11.56 -5.62
N ASP A 464 30.11 12.36 -6.26
CA ASP A 464 30.20 12.59 -7.70
C ASP A 464 31.52 13.31 -8.01
N LEU A 465 32.39 12.64 -8.77
CA LEU A 465 33.76 13.08 -9.08
C LEU A 465 33.82 14.29 -10.02
N SER A 466 32.68 14.75 -10.55
CA SER A 466 32.54 16.05 -11.22
C SER A 466 32.43 17.22 -10.24
N THR A 467 32.17 16.94 -8.96
CA THR A 467 31.89 17.91 -7.88
C THR A 467 33.07 18.07 -6.91
N GLY A 468 32.98 19.01 -5.97
CA GLY A 468 33.97 19.19 -4.89
C GLY A 468 35.28 19.86 -5.28
N VAL A 469 35.39 20.41 -6.50
CA VAL A 469 36.58 21.13 -7.00
C VAL A 469 36.23 22.56 -7.45
N ASP A 470 35.36 22.70 -8.46
CA ASP A 470 34.83 24.00 -8.92
C ASP A 470 33.38 24.26 -8.40
N SER A 471 32.82 23.30 -7.66
CA SER A 471 31.53 23.33 -6.96
C SER A 471 31.67 22.68 -5.58
N PRO A 472 30.68 22.82 -4.67
CA PRO A 472 30.54 21.94 -3.51
C PRO A 472 30.56 20.45 -3.88
N ARG A 473 30.93 19.58 -2.94
CA ARG A 473 30.98 18.11 -3.09
C ARG A 473 29.60 17.48 -2.81
N GLU A 474 29.06 16.74 -3.77
CA GLU A 474 27.80 16.02 -3.59
C GLU A 474 27.98 14.51 -3.47
N GLN A 475 27.36 13.93 -2.45
CA GLN A 475 27.34 12.49 -2.22
C GLN A 475 26.27 11.82 -3.08
N ILE A 476 26.49 10.55 -3.40
CA ILE A 476 25.60 9.73 -4.23
C ILE A 476 24.95 8.63 -3.41
N ASN A 477 23.69 8.32 -3.72
CA ASN A 477 22.98 7.19 -3.14
C ASN A 477 23.34 5.92 -3.92
N HIS A 478 23.80 4.87 -3.24
CA HIS A 478 24.25 3.62 -3.88
C HIS A 478 23.22 2.48 -3.82
N ILE A 479 21.94 2.83 -3.77
CA ILE A 479 20.75 2.01 -4.06
C ILE A 479 19.67 2.96 -4.62
N THR A 480 18.51 2.44 -5.00
CA THR A 480 17.38 3.29 -5.43
C THR A 480 16.91 4.19 -4.29
N ALA A 481 16.11 5.22 -4.59
CA ALA A 481 15.44 5.99 -3.55
C ALA A 481 14.11 5.35 -3.12
N PHE A 482 13.55 4.45 -3.92
CA PHE A 482 12.17 4.00 -3.79
C PHE A 482 12.02 2.91 -2.73
N ILE A 483 10.85 2.86 -2.10
CA ILE A 483 10.45 1.72 -1.26
C ILE A 483 9.98 0.62 -2.23
N ASP A 484 10.92 0.01 -2.95
CA ASP A 484 10.67 -0.94 -4.04
C ASP A 484 11.07 -2.39 -3.72
N GLY A 485 11.66 -2.63 -2.54
CA GLY A 485 12.13 -3.95 -2.13
C GLY A 485 13.54 -4.29 -2.61
N SER A 486 14.33 -3.34 -3.12
CA SER A 486 15.76 -3.47 -3.42
C SER A 486 16.57 -4.10 -2.28
N MET A 487 16.17 -3.91 -1.01
CA MET A 487 16.84 -4.59 0.11
C MET A 487 16.67 -6.12 0.07
N VAL A 488 15.58 -6.63 -0.52
CA VAL A 488 15.30 -8.06 -0.73
C VAL A 488 15.78 -8.53 -2.11
N TYR A 489 15.54 -7.75 -3.17
CA TYR A 489 15.76 -8.13 -4.57
C TYR A 489 17.09 -7.67 -5.17
N GLY A 490 17.67 -6.59 -4.67
CA GLY A 490 18.89 -5.93 -5.15
C GLY A 490 18.61 -4.72 -6.04
N ASP A 491 19.49 -3.72 -5.97
CA ASP A 491 19.43 -2.48 -6.78
C ASP A 491 20.02 -2.63 -8.20
N GLU A 492 20.52 -3.83 -8.54
CA GLU A 492 21.06 -4.19 -9.84
C GLU A 492 20.57 -5.57 -10.30
N GLU A 493 20.20 -5.69 -11.58
CA GLU A 493 19.72 -6.96 -12.17
C GLU A 493 20.77 -8.09 -12.07
N GLY A 494 22.06 -7.75 -12.12
CA GLY A 494 23.15 -8.72 -11.95
C GLY A 494 23.17 -9.35 -10.55
N ARG A 495 22.65 -8.66 -9.53
CA ARG A 495 22.43 -9.22 -8.19
C ARG A 495 21.10 -9.97 -8.11
N ALA A 496 20.01 -9.37 -8.59
CA ALA A 496 18.67 -9.95 -8.57
C ALA A 496 18.60 -11.33 -9.26
N SER A 497 19.26 -11.48 -10.41
CA SER A 497 19.32 -12.75 -11.15
C SER A 497 20.07 -13.87 -10.42
N VAL A 498 21.01 -13.55 -9.53
CA VAL A 498 21.74 -14.53 -8.69
C VAL A 498 20.98 -14.84 -7.39
N LEU A 499 20.08 -13.95 -6.96
CA LEU A 499 19.19 -14.17 -5.81
C LEU A 499 17.92 -14.94 -6.15
N ARG A 500 17.66 -15.28 -7.42
CA ARG A 500 16.49 -16.05 -7.88
C ARG A 500 16.79 -17.54 -8.03
N GLN A 501 15.77 -18.36 -7.85
CA GLN A 501 15.81 -19.80 -8.15
C GLN A 501 15.74 -20.07 -9.67
N LEU A 502 15.16 -19.13 -10.45
CA LEU A 502 14.92 -19.24 -11.89
C LEU A 502 14.07 -20.47 -12.27
N SER A 503 13.06 -20.74 -11.43
CA SER A 503 12.01 -21.74 -11.60
C SER A 503 10.85 -21.37 -10.66
N GLY A 504 9.62 -21.29 -11.20
CA GLY A 504 8.40 -20.99 -10.45
C GLY A 504 8.33 -19.58 -9.84
N GLY A 505 9.16 -18.63 -10.29
CA GLY A 505 9.22 -17.25 -9.81
C GLY A 505 9.87 -17.07 -8.45
N ARG A 506 10.46 -18.13 -7.87
CA ARG A 506 10.98 -18.13 -6.50
C ARG A 506 12.31 -17.39 -6.34
N MET A 507 12.54 -16.85 -5.15
CA MET A 507 13.86 -16.43 -4.68
C MET A 507 14.64 -17.65 -4.16
N TRP A 508 15.97 -17.62 -4.35
CA TRP A 508 16.86 -18.68 -3.90
C TRP A 508 16.94 -18.70 -2.37
N SER A 509 16.62 -19.86 -1.80
CA SER A 509 16.65 -20.16 -0.37
C SER A 509 17.54 -21.37 -0.05
N ILE A 510 17.69 -21.69 1.23
CA ILE A 510 18.11 -23.01 1.70
C ILE A 510 17.10 -23.58 2.70
N GLU A 511 16.73 -24.85 2.54
CA GLU A 511 15.87 -25.57 3.49
C GLU A 511 16.69 -26.03 4.71
N THR A 512 16.19 -25.75 5.92
CA THR A 512 16.82 -26.09 7.20
C THR A 512 15.84 -26.76 8.16
N GLU A 513 16.28 -27.20 9.34
CA GLU A 513 15.34 -27.67 10.38
C GLU A 513 14.47 -26.55 10.99
N HIS A 514 14.74 -25.28 10.61
CA HIS A 514 13.95 -24.09 10.94
C HIS A 514 13.18 -23.53 9.71
N GLY A 515 13.02 -24.33 8.64
CA GLY A 515 12.42 -23.94 7.37
C GLY A 515 13.39 -23.18 6.44
N GLU A 516 12.85 -22.47 5.44
CA GLU A 516 13.66 -21.68 4.49
C GLU A 516 14.47 -20.57 5.19
N LEU A 517 15.77 -20.52 4.98
CA LEU A 517 16.63 -19.37 5.29
C LEU A 517 17.21 -18.76 4.01
N LEU A 518 17.72 -17.54 4.13
CA LEU A 518 18.57 -16.92 3.10
C LEU A 518 19.76 -17.84 2.74
N PRO A 519 20.25 -17.80 1.49
CA PRO A 519 21.35 -18.66 1.06
C PRO A 519 22.72 -18.10 1.51
N PRO A 520 23.69 -18.97 1.84
CA PRO A 520 25.06 -18.56 2.17
C PRO A 520 25.83 -18.12 0.92
N ASN A 521 26.78 -17.19 1.10
CA ASN A 521 27.54 -16.52 0.04
C ASN A 521 28.64 -17.42 -0.56
N HIS A 522 28.23 -18.55 -1.13
CA HIS A 522 29.10 -19.45 -1.88
C HIS A 522 29.33 -18.99 -3.33
N VAL A 523 28.49 -18.05 -3.81
CA VAL A 523 28.57 -17.43 -5.14
C VAL A 523 29.60 -16.29 -5.22
N GLY A 524 29.97 -15.67 -4.08
CA GLY A 524 30.96 -14.60 -4.03
C GLY A 524 30.41 -13.21 -4.35
N LEU A 525 29.12 -12.97 -4.10
CA LEU A 525 28.50 -11.65 -4.23
C LEU A 525 29.11 -10.64 -3.23
N PRO A 526 29.11 -9.33 -3.53
CA PRO A 526 29.53 -8.30 -2.57
C PRO A 526 28.67 -8.31 -1.30
N ASN A 527 29.32 -8.27 -0.14
CA ASN A 527 28.73 -8.01 1.19
C ASN A 527 29.59 -6.94 1.90
N ALA A 528 29.00 -6.16 2.81
CA ALA A 528 29.65 -4.99 3.43
C ALA A 528 30.87 -5.35 4.31
N ALA A 529 30.78 -6.45 5.06
CA ALA A 529 31.89 -7.03 5.80
C ALA A 529 32.56 -8.16 4.99
N PRO A 530 33.86 -8.46 5.19
CA PRO A 530 34.57 -9.50 4.47
C PRO A 530 33.84 -10.85 4.57
N PRO A 531 33.33 -11.41 3.45
CA PRO A 531 32.42 -12.54 3.51
C PRO A 531 33.14 -13.79 4.02
N THR A 532 32.63 -14.37 5.11
CA THR A 532 32.95 -15.76 5.47
C THR A 532 31.97 -16.70 4.74
N PRO A 533 32.29 -18.00 4.58
CA PRO A 533 31.38 -18.95 3.92
C PRO A 533 30.00 -19.06 4.58
N GLU A 534 29.86 -18.62 5.82
CA GLU A 534 28.61 -18.62 6.60
C GLU A 534 27.80 -17.32 6.50
N PHE A 535 28.28 -16.29 5.78
CA PHE A 535 27.51 -15.06 5.55
C PHE A 535 26.40 -15.28 4.55
N PHE A 536 25.19 -14.79 4.82
CA PHE A 536 24.05 -14.81 3.90
C PHE A 536 24.21 -13.82 2.74
N VAL A 537 23.38 -13.98 1.70
CA VAL A 537 23.12 -12.95 0.68
C VAL A 537 21.63 -12.64 0.58
N ALA A 538 21.31 -11.38 0.32
CA ALA A 538 19.99 -10.82 0.04
C ALA A 538 20.19 -9.60 -0.87
N GLY A 539 19.13 -8.84 -1.18
CA GLY A 539 19.20 -7.64 -2.02
C GLY A 539 20.24 -6.62 -1.56
N ASP A 540 20.19 -6.16 -0.32
CA ASP A 540 21.21 -5.24 0.24
C ASP A 540 22.45 -5.97 0.76
N VAL A 541 23.60 -5.31 0.66
CA VAL A 541 24.93 -5.86 1.02
C VAL A 541 25.20 -5.93 2.53
N ARG A 542 24.36 -5.29 3.35
CA ARG A 542 24.46 -5.21 4.82
C ARG A 542 23.57 -6.24 5.52
N VAL A 543 22.87 -7.15 4.84
CA VAL A 543 21.96 -8.14 5.46
C VAL A 543 22.51 -8.88 6.69
N ASN A 544 23.82 -9.13 6.75
CA ASN A 544 24.50 -9.78 7.87
C ASN A 544 24.87 -8.82 9.03
N GLU A 545 24.41 -7.57 9.03
CA GLU A 545 24.84 -6.54 9.99
C GLU A 545 24.50 -6.95 11.43
N ASN A 546 23.25 -7.33 11.68
CA ASN A 546 22.80 -7.95 12.93
C ASN A 546 21.82 -9.11 12.62
N ILE A 547 21.46 -9.90 13.64
CA ILE A 547 20.58 -11.08 13.48
C ILE A 547 19.11 -10.71 13.20
N GLU A 548 18.66 -9.55 13.66
CA GLU A 548 17.28 -9.08 13.57
C GLU A 548 16.97 -8.62 12.13
N LEU A 549 17.92 -7.95 11.47
CA LEU A 549 17.90 -7.60 10.05
C LEU A 549 17.96 -8.85 9.17
N THR A 550 18.81 -9.82 9.52
CA THR A 550 18.84 -11.12 8.84
C THR A 550 17.50 -11.84 8.96
N ALA A 551 16.84 -11.77 10.13
CA ALA A 551 15.52 -12.35 10.36
C ALA A 551 14.42 -11.65 9.53
N MET A 552 14.40 -10.32 9.50
CA MET A 552 13.45 -9.53 8.68
C MET A 552 13.64 -9.79 7.18
N GLN A 553 14.88 -9.83 6.70
CA GLN A 553 15.22 -10.19 5.32
C GLN A 553 14.77 -11.61 4.95
N THR A 554 14.94 -12.57 5.87
CA THR A 554 14.44 -13.94 5.68
C THR A 554 12.91 -14.01 5.70
N LEU A 555 12.24 -13.15 6.48
CA LEU A 555 10.78 -13.10 6.52
C LEU A 555 10.18 -12.69 5.16
N PHE A 556 10.74 -11.67 4.51
CA PHE A 556 10.27 -11.24 3.18
C PHE A 556 10.71 -12.15 2.03
N LEU A 557 11.84 -12.86 2.18
CA LEU A 557 12.17 -14.01 1.31
C LEU A 557 11.04 -15.06 1.33
N ARG A 558 10.57 -15.42 2.53
CA ARG A 558 9.49 -16.40 2.72
C ARG A 558 8.16 -15.91 2.15
N GLU A 559 7.74 -14.67 2.43
CA GLU A 559 6.46 -14.15 1.90
C GLU A 559 6.48 -14.03 0.37
N HIS A 560 7.62 -13.64 -0.24
CA HIS A 560 7.77 -13.67 -1.69
C HIS A 560 7.61 -15.10 -2.25
N ASN A 561 8.32 -16.08 -1.65
CA ASN A 561 8.22 -17.48 -2.07
C ASN A 561 6.80 -18.05 -1.87
N ARG A 562 6.10 -17.64 -0.80
CA ARG A 562 4.70 -18.01 -0.53
C ARG A 562 3.75 -17.47 -1.60
N ILE A 563 3.91 -16.22 -2.01
CA ILE A 563 3.10 -15.59 -3.07
C ILE A 563 3.44 -16.19 -4.43
N ALA A 564 4.72 -16.47 -4.72
CA ALA A 564 5.14 -17.16 -5.94
C ALA A 564 4.53 -18.57 -6.04
N ASP A 565 4.55 -19.36 -4.96
CA ASP A 565 3.90 -20.68 -4.90
C ASP A 565 2.37 -20.59 -5.06
N GLU A 566 1.73 -19.56 -4.47
CA GLU A 566 0.29 -19.35 -4.59
C GLU A 566 -0.12 -19.01 -6.03
N LEU A 567 0.60 -18.10 -6.69
CA LEU A 567 0.42 -17.79 -8.11
C LEU A 567 0.68 -19.02 -8.99
N ALA A 568 1.77 -19.76 -8.74
CA ALA A 568 2.10 -20.99 -9.45
C ALA A 568 1.01 -22.07 -9.32
N ALA A 569 0.41 -22.20 -8.13
CA ALA A 569 -0.62 -23.20 -7.85
C ALA A 569 -2.05 -22.80 -8.28
N THR A 570 -2.32 -21.53 -8.56
CA THR A 570 -3.67 -21.01 -8.86
C THR A 570 -3.83 -20.51 -10.29
N GLU A 571 -2.92 -19.66 -10.78
CA GLU A 571 -3.02 -19.01 -12.08
C GLU A 571 -2.13 -19.66 -13.15
N PHE A 572 -0.99 -20.22 -12.75
CA PHE A 572 -0.02 -20.85 -13.66
C PHE A 572 0.00 -22.39 -13.57
N ALA A 573 -1.02 -23.01 -12.94
CA ALA A 573 -1.05 -24.43 -12.62
C ALA A 573 -0.95 -25.40 -13.82
N ASP A 574 -1.35 -24.96 -15.02
CA ASP A 574 -1.25 -25.71 -16.29
C ASP A 574 -0.04 -25.28 -17.15
N ARG A 575 0.91 -24.51 -16.59
CA ARG A 575 2.10 -23.97 -17.29
C ARG A 575 3.38 -24.70 -16.86
N ASP A 576 4.42 -24.63 -17.69
CA ASP A 576 5.75 -25.10 -17.32
C ASP A 576 6.45 -24.02 -16.48
N LEU A 577 6.71 -24.33 -15.20
CA LEU A 577 7.34 -23.41 -14.25
C LEU A 577 8.86 -23.25 -14.49
N ASP A 578 9.46 -24.11 -15.31
CA ASP A 578 10.85 -23.99 -15.78
C ASP A 578 10.96 -23.20 -17.11
N ASP A 579 9.86 -22.73 -17.71
CA ASP A 579 9.92 -21.79 -18.84
C ASP A 579 10.32 -20.40 -18.32
N PRO A 580 11.41 -19.79 -18.83
CA PRO A 580 11.93 -18.53 -18.28
C PRO A 580 10.95 -17.35 -18.31
N ALA A 581 9.95 -17.35 -19.20
CA ALA A 581 8.93 -16.31 -19.21
C ALA A 581 7.91 -16.51 -18.06
N VAL A 582 7.54 -17.76 -17.77
CA VAL A 582 6.64 -18.11 -16.66
C VAL A 582 7.29 -17.78 -15.32
N ASP A 583 8.57 -18.13 -15.15
CA ASP A 583 9.35 -17.73 -13.96
C ASP A 583 9.41 -16.20 -13.79
N GLU A 584 9.67 -15.45 -14.87
CA GLU A 584 9.74 -13.99 -14.80
C GLU A 584 8.40 -13.35 -14.41
N GLU A 585 7.28 -13.78 -14.98
CA GLU A 585 5.98 -13.19 -14.65
C GLU A 585 5.58 -13.49 -13.20
N ILE A 586 5.77 -14.72 -12.72
CA ILE A 586 5.48 -15.06 -11.32
C ILE A 586 6.42 -14.27 -10.39
N PHE A 587 7.72 -14.19 -10.70
CA PHE A 587 8.69 -13.41 -9.93
C PHE A 587 8.29 -11.93 -9.84
N GLN A 588 8.02 -11.28 -10.97
CA GLN A 588 7.69 -9.85 -10.95
C GLN A 588 6.33 -9.57 -10.29
N ARG A 589 5.34 -10.47 -10.42
CA ARG A 589 4.06 -10.35 -9.70
C ARG A 589 4.22 -10.50 -8.19
N ALA A 590 4.99 -11.49 -7.74
CA ALA A 590 5.29 -11.70 -6.32
C ALA A 590 6.13 -10.54 -5.75
N ARG A 591 7.10 -10.02 -6.51
CA ARG A 591 7.86 -8.80 -6.17
C ARG A 591 6.93 -7.60 -6.03
N GLN A 592 6.11 -7.29 -7.04
CA GLN A 592 5.18 -6.16 -7.03
C GLN A 592 4.27 -6.17 -5.79
N TYR A 593 3.70 -7.34 -5.45
CA TYR A 593 2.92 -7.55 -4.22
C TYR A 593 3.73 -7.29 -2.95
N VAL A 594 4.94 -7.85 -2.83
CA VAL A 594 5.81 -7.68 -1.65
C VAL A 594 6.25 -6.23 -1.47
N SER A 595 6.66 -5.54 -2.55
CA SER A 595 6.94 -4.11 -2.51
C SER A 595 5.72 -3.32 -2.02
N GLY A 596 4.52 -3.66 -2.47
CA GLY A 596 3.27 -3.05 -2.01
C GLY A 596 2.95 -3.31 -0.52
N LEU A 597 3.25 -4.51 -0.01
CA LEU A 597 3.15 -4.83 1.42
C LEU A 597 4.14 -4.01 2.26
N ILE A 598 5.40 -3.92 1.82
CA ILE A 598 6.44 -3.12 2.47
C ILE A 598 6.06 -1.63 2.48
N GLN A 599 5.56 -1.11 1.36
CA GLN A 599 5.00 0.24 1.27
C GLN A 599 3.84 0.43 2.25
N HIS A 600 2.83 -0.44 2.23
CA HIS A 600 1.66 -0.31 3.12
C HIS A 600 2.05 -0.30 4.59
N ILE A 601 2.82 -1.28 5.07
CA ILE A 601 3.29 -1.37 6.46
C ILE A 601 4.09 -0.12 6.85
N THR A 602 4.94 0.39 5.94
CA THR A 602 5.72 1.61 6.19
C THR A 602 4.80 2.81 6.45
N TYR A 603 3.82 3.07 5.57
CA TYR A 603 2.93 4.24 5.70
C TYR A 603 1.80 4.08 6.74
N ASN A 604 1.40 2.86 7.11
CA ASN A 604 0.17 2.59 7.86
C ASN A 604 0.39 1.87 9.22
N GLU A 605 1.63 1.47 9.53
CA GLU A 605 2.01 0.92 10.84
C GLU A 605 3.30 1.58 11.38
N PHE A 606 4.39 1.61 10.62
CA PHE A 606 5.69 2.16 11.05
C PHE A 606 5.69 3.69 11.24
N LEU A 607 5.43 4.47 10.18
CA LEU A 607 5.45 5.94 10.28
C LEU A 607 4.43 6.49 11.30
N PRO A 608 3.18 5.99 11.36
CA PRO A 608 2.20 6.43 12.35
C PRO A 608 2.65 6.28 13.80
N SER A 609 3.40 5.21 14.14
CA SER A 609 3.84 4.97 15.52
C SER A 609 4.82 6.03 16.04
N THR A 610 5.71 6.54 15.19
CA THR A 610 6.75 7.51 15.61
C THR A 610 6.46 8.94 15.17
N LEU A 611 5.78 9.19 14.05
CA LEU A 611 5.40 10.54 13.62
C LEU A 611 4.02 10.99 14.16
N GLY A 612 3.20 10.04 14.62
CA GLY A 612 1.79 10.26 14.90
C GLY A 612 0.93 10.00 13.66
N PHE A 613 -0.30 9.53 13.89
CA PHE A 613 -1.12 8.91 12.85
C PHE A 613 -1.55 9.87 11.73
N SER A 614 -1.78 11.15 12.04
CA SER A 614 -2.15 12.18 11.06
C SER A 614 -0.96 12.85 10.36
N ALA A 615 0.28 12.36 10.53
CA ALA A 615 1.48 13.07 10.08
C ALA A 615 1.76 12.98 8.57
N ILE A 616 1.30 11.91 7.91
CA ILE A 616 1.36 11.77 6.45
C ILE A 616 -0.08 11.85 5.92
N GLU A 617 -0.35 12.83 5.06
CA GLU A 617 -1.70 13.02 4.47
C GLU A 617 -2.15 11.79 3.66
N THR A 618 -3.46 11.57 3.51
CA THR A 618 -4.04 10.52 2.65
C THR A 618 -3.50 10.64 1.22
N TYR A 619 -3.16 9.51 0.57
CA TYR A 619 -2.62 9.51 -0.79
C TYR A 619 -3.60 10.12 -1.81
N GLN A 620 -3.09 10.97 -2.71
CA GLN A 620 -3.89 11.68 -3.73
C GLN A 620 -3.61 11.21 -5.16
N GLY A 621 -2.83 10.14 -5.34
CA GLY A 621 -2.28 9.69 -6.63
C GLY A 621 -0.83 10.13 -6.87
N TYR A 622 -0.24 9.62 -7.94
CA TYR A 622 1.13 9.92 -8.37
C TYR A 622 1.21 11.32 -9.02
N ASP A 623 2.23 12.10 -8.62
CA ASP A 623 2.54 13.42 -9.18
C ASP A 623 3.94 13.38 -9.84
N SER A 624 3.95 13.42 -11.18
CA SER A 624 5.18 13.39 -11.96
C SER A 624 6.05 14.64 -11.84
N THR A 625 5.62 15.68 -11.11
CA THR A 625 6.42 16.87 -10.79
C THR A 625 7.17 16.75 -9.46
N VAL A 626 6.83 15.77 -8.62
CA VAL A 626 7.52 15.49 -7.35
C VAL A 626 8.83 14.73 -7.62
N ASN A 627 9.92 15.19 -6.99
CA ASN A 627 11.19 14.48 -6.99
C ASN A 627 11.30 13.58 -5.74
N PRO A 628 11.27 12.24 -5.88
CA PRO A 628 11.36 11.29 -4.77
C PRO A 628 12.76 11.22 -4.13
N GLN A 629 13.81 11.74 -4.80
CA GLN A 629 15.22 11.55 -4.41
C GLN A 629 15.46 11.84 -2.92
N ILE A 630 16.23 10.96 -2.28
CA ILE A 630 16.56 11.08 -0.85
C ILE A 630 17.36 12.35 -0.59
N SER A 631 16.96 13.09 0.42
CA SER A 631 17.69 14.26 0.92
C SER A 631 18.89 13.85 1.79
N ASN A 632 19.98 14.58 1.64
CA ASN A 632 21.22 14.33 2.37
C ASN A 632 21.00 14.55 3.88
N GLU A 633 20.18 15.53 4.24
CA GLU A 633 19.71 15.81 5.60
C GLU A 633 18.92 14.63 6.21
N PHE A 634 18.08 13.94 5.44
CA PHE A 634 17.39 12.73 5.89
C PHE A 634 18.36 11.56 6.14
N ALA A 635 19.14 11.17 5.12
CA ALA A 635 20.04 10.01 5.18
C ALA A 635 21.24 10.21 6.15
N THR A 636 21.60 11.47 6.43
CA THR A 636 22.81 11.81 7.20
C THR A 636 22.50 12.40 8.58
N ALA A 637 21.29 12.89 8.83
CA ALA A 637 20.84 13.32 10.15
C ALA A 637 19.49 12.72 10.56
N ALA A 638 18.37 13.13 9.97
CA ALA A 638 17.05 12.88 10.56
C ALA A 638 16.72 11.39 10.72
N PHE A 639 16.89 10.55 9.69
CA PHE A 639 16.55 9.13 9.76
C PHE A 639 17.56 8.29 10.58
N ARG A 640 18.61 8.93 11.10
CA ARG A 640 19.58 8.31 12.03
C ARG A 640 19.14 8.36 13.49
N LEU A 641 17.89 8.74 13.77
CA LEU A 641 17.30 8.67 15.12
C LEU A 641 17.32 7.23 15.70
N GLY A 642 17.20 6.22 14.84
CA GLY A 642 17.16 4.81 15.25
C GLY A 642 18.35 4.37 16.10
N HIS A 643 19.51 5.00 15.97
CA HIS A 643 20.69 4.70 16.81
C HIS A 643 20.52 5.01 18.30
N SER A 644 19.52 5.81 18.68
CA SER A 644 19.10 6.03 20.08
C SER A 644 18.28 4.86 20.62
N THR A 645 17.55 4.16 19.74
CA THR A 645 16.44 3.27 20.12
C THR A 645 16.83 1.81 20.41
N LEU A 646 18.09 1.41 20.17
CA LEU A 646 18.54 0.03 20.47
C LEU A 646 18.84 -0.14 21.97
N ALA A 647 18.40 -1.26 22.53
CA ALA A 647 18.85 -1.73 23.84
C ALA A 647 20.20 -2.47 23.75
N ASP A 648 20.98 -2.43 24.82
CA ASP A 648 22.28 -3.12 24.92
C ASP A 648 22.15 -4.65 25.07
N GLN A 649 20.96 -5.11 25.47
CA GLN A 649 20.58 -6.51 25.59
C GLN A 649 19.36 -6.75 24.71
N LEU A 650 19.40 -7.76 23.84
CA LEU A 650 18.35 -8.08 22.86
C LEU A 650 17.68 -9.40 23.24
N ILE A 651 16.34 -9.43 23.29
CA ILE A 651 15.56 -10.65 23.50
C ILE A 651 15.55 -11.45 22.19
N VAL A 652 15.92 -12.73 22.26
CA VAL A 652 16.11 -13.59 21.08
C VAL A 652 15.29 -14.89 21.09
N ASP A 653 14.49 -15.12 22.13
CA ASP A 653 13.53 -16.22 22.17
C ASP A 653 12.29 -15.94 23.06
N ARG A 654 11.33 -16.85 22.96
CA ARG A 654 10.06 -16.86 23.67
C ARG A 654 10.16 -16.88 25.20
N ASP A 655 11.23 -17.49 25.73
CA ASP A 655 11.45 -17.63 27.17
C ASP A 655 12.04 -16.34 27.78
N GLY A 656 12.34 -15.34 26.93
CA GLY A 656 12.91 -14.05 27.35
C GLY A 656 14.43 -14.10 27.55
N ASN A 657 15.12 -15.09 26.96
CA ASN A 657 16.59 -15.11 27.02
C ASN A 657 17.16 -13.97 26.15
N THR A 658 18.24 -13.36 26.64
CA THR A 658 18.91 -12.23 25.99
C THR A 658 20.34 -12.56 25.59
N ILE A 659 20.80 -11.89 24.53
CA ILE A 659 22.23 -11.75 24.20
C ILE A 659 22.62 -10.28 24.25
N THR A 660 23.92 -9.99 24.32
CA THR A 660 24.39 -8.60 24.17
C THR A 660 24.24 -8.14 22.72
N LEU A 661 24.01 -6.84 22.52
CA LEU A 661 23.98 -6.22 21.19
C LEU A 661 25.27 -6.50 20.39
N ALA A 662 26.42 -6.53 21.08
CA ALA A 662 27.72 -6.88 20.49
C ALA A 662 27.84 -8.35 20.01
N GLU A 663 27.04 -9.28 20.56
CA GLU A 663 26.96 -10.68 20.11
C GLU A 663 25.98 -10.87 18.93
N ALA A 664 25.07 -9.93 18.71
CA ALA A 664 24.15 -9.91 17.57
C ALA A 664 24.83 -9.41 16.28
N PHE A 665 25.76 -8.45 16.37
CA PHE A 665 26.44 -7.89 15.20
C PHE A 665 27.30 -8.93 14.45
N SER A 666 27.16 -9.00 13.13
CA SER A 666 27.93 -9.87 12.23
C SER A 666 27.90 -11.37 12.58
N ASN A 667 26.76 -11.86 13.10
CA ASN A 667 26.60 -13.23 13.61
C ASN A 667 25.53 -14.08 12.87
N PRO A 668 25.66 -14.30 11.55
CA PRO A 668 24.69 -15.11 10.79
C PRO A 668 24.60 -16.58 11.25
N ARG A 669 25.60 -17.07 11.99
CA ARG A 669 25.57 -18.40 12.63
C ARG A 669 24.44 -18.51 13.64
N PHE A 670 24.10 -17.45 14.37
CA PHE A 670 23.00 -17.50 15.34
C PHE A 670 21.66 -17.81 14.64
N VAL A 671 21.36 -17.14 13.52
CA VAL A 671 20.16 -17.40 12.70
C VAL A 671 20.21 -18.82 12.10
N MET A 672 21.37 -19.26 11.62
CA MET A 672 21.56 -20.62 11.09
C MET A 672 21.35 -21.73 12.15
N GLU A 673 21.62 -21.45 13.43
CA GLU A 673 21.53 -22.42 14.53
C GLU A 673 20.21 -22.35 15.33
N ASN A 674 19.37 -21.32 15.12
CA ASN A 674 18.13 -21.11 15.89
C ASN A 674 16.89 -20.77 15.03
N GLY A 675 17.05 -20.40 13.76
CA GLY A 675 15.97 -19.89 12.92
C GLY A 675 15.68 -18.40 13.13
N ILE A 676 14.47 -17.97 12.75
CA ILE A 676 14.01 -16.57 12.87
C ILE A 676 12.86 -16.38 13.86
N ASP A 677 12.07 -17.42 14.10
CA ASP A 677 10.82 -17.38 14.87
C ASP A 677 11.01 -16.75 16.26
N GLY A 678 12.01 -17.20 17.03
CA GLY A 678 12.31 -16.67 18.36
C GLY A 678 12.85 -15.23 18.37
N ILE A 679 13.58 -14.83 17.32
CA ILE A 679 14.09 -13.46 17.16
C ILE A 679 12.90 -12.51 16.92
N LEU A 680 11.94 -12.92 16.10
CA LEU A 680 10.73 -12.16 15.80
C LEU A 680 9.76 -12.10 16.99
N GLU A 681 9.64 -13.18 17.80
CA GLU A 681 8.95 -13.12 19.10
C GLU A 681 9.67 -12.20 20.10
N GLY A 682 11.01 -12.08 20.01
CA GLY A 682 11.81 -11.22 20.88
C GLY A 682 11.61 -9.72 20.61
N ILE A 683 11.87 -9.28 19.38
CA ILE A 683 11.79 -7.85 19.00
C ILE A 683 10.38 -7.26 19.08
N THR A 684 9.34 -8.09 18.94
CA THR A 684 7.93 -7.67 19.10
C THR A 684 7.57 -7.42 20.55
N ARG A 685 8.19 -8.14 21.49
CA ARG A 685 7.92 -8.03 22.94
C ARG A 685 8.80 -6.99 23.61
N GLN A 686 10.03 -6.84 23.13
CA GLN A 686 10.96 -5.85 23.65
C GLN A 686 10.52 -4.44 23.30
N LYS A 687 10.44 -3.56 24.31
CA LYS A 687 10.26 -2.13 24.11
C LYS A 687 11.59 -1.50 23.65
N MET A 688 11.53 -0.57 22.70
CA MET A 688 12.71 0.18 22.26
C MET A 688 13.19 1.18 23.35
N GLN A 689 14.45 1.60 23.25
CA GLN A 689 14.94 2.75 24.01
C GLN A 689 14.38 4.06 23.44
N GLU A 690 14.39 5.13 24.23
CA GLU A 690 13.83 6.41 23.83
C GLU A 690 14.63 7.10 22.71
N VAL A 691 13.97 7.99 21.96
CA VAL A 691 14.58 8.91 21.00
C VAL A 691 15.07 10.16 21.74
N ASP A 692 16.30 10.13 22.24
CA ASP A 692 16.96 11.28 22.85
C ASP A 692 18.46 11.34 22.48
N LEU A 693 19.28 12.02 23.29
CA LEU A 693 20.73 12.10 23.04
C LEU A 693 21.52 10.87 23.47
N LEU A 694 20.95 9.98 24.27
CA LEU A 694 21.61 8.84 24.90
C LEU A 694 21.74 7.68 23.91
N VAL A 695 22.90 7.03 23.93
CA VAL A 695 23.16 5.86 23.08
C VAL A 695 23.86 4.80 23.92
N VAL A 696 23.35 3.57 23.86
CA VAL A 696 23.93 2.42 24.55
C VAL A 696 25.41 2.22 24.23
N ASP A 697 26.18 1.82 25.25
CA ASP A 697 27.61 1.58 25.09
C ASP A 697 27.90 0.49 24.04
N GLY A 698 26.97 -0.44 23.78
CA GLY A 698 26.96 -1.36 22.63
C GLY A 698 27.25 -0.71 21.26
N LEU A 699 26.81 0.54 21.04
CA LEU A 699 27.02 1.31 19.80
C LEU A 699 28.05 2.44 19.96
N ARG A 700 28.20 2.96 21.19
CA ARG A 700 29.05 4.11 21.50
C ARG A 700 30.48 3.75 21.87
N ASN A 701 30.71 2.54 22.39
CA ASN A 701 32.00 2.08 22.93
C ASN A 701 32.37 0.63 22.54
N ALA A 702 31.41 -0.27 22.31
CA ALA A 702 31.65 -1.72 22.44
C ALA A 702 32.20 -2.46 21.21
N LEU A 703 32.35 -1.81 20.05
CA LEU A 703 32.83 -2.48 18.83
C LEU A 703 34.36 -2.59 18.76
N ASN A 704 34.90 -3.31 19.76
CA ASN A 704 36.28 -3.73 20.08
C ASN A 704 37.09 -2.86 21.06
N ASP A 705 37.54 -3.49 22.15
CA ASP A 705 38.57 -3.01 23.11
C ASP A 705 39.97 -2.93 22.43
N GLY A 706 40.14 -2.04 21.45
CA GLY A 706 41.38 -1.93 20.69
C GLY A 706 41.40 -0.74 19.71
N PRO A 707 42.44 -0.64 18.85
CA PRO A 707 42.52 0.37 17.80
C PRO A 707 41.45 0.17 16.69
N ASP A 708 40.77 -0.97 16.69
CA ASP A 708 39.68 -1.33 15.77
C ASP A 708 38.29 -0.89 16.32
N GLY A 709 38.26 -0.14 17.42
CA GLY A 709 37.06 0.38 18.08
C GLY A 709 36.25 1.34 17.20
N PHE A 710 34.96 1.56 17.51
CA PHE A 710 34.24 2.74 17.03
C PHE A 710 33.15 3.25 17.96
N ASP A 711 32.80 4.51 17.74
CA ASP A 711 31.70 5.25 18.35
C ASP A 711 30.72 5.69 17.25
N LEU A 712 29.46 5.23 17.32
CA LEU A 712 28.45 5.52 16.29
C LEU A 712 27.94 6.97 16.33
N VAL A 713 27.88 7.58 17.50
CA VAL A 713 27.50 9.00 17.67
C VAL A 713 28.56 9.90 17.04
N ALA A 714 29.84 9.64 17.36
CA ALA A 714 30.96 10.35 16.75
C ALA A 714 30.98 10.16 15.22
N ARG A 715 30.64 8.96 14.73
CA ARG A 715 30.53 8.65 13.29
C ARG A 715 29.37 9.38 12.63
N ASN A 716 28.20 9.53 13.29
CA ASN A 716 27.06 10.28 12.78
C ASN A 716 27.37 11.79 12.67
N ILE A 717 27.91 12.39 13.74
CA ILE A 717 28.40 13.78 13.74
C ILE A 717 29.42 13.98 12.61
N GLN A 718 30.40 13.11 12.52
CA GLN A 718 31.49 13.25 11.54
C GLN A 718 31.03 13.01 10.10
N ARG A 719 30.00 12.16 9.88
CA ARG A 719 29.35 11.98 8.56
C ARG A 719 28.53 13.21 8.16
N GLY A 720 27.80 13.84 9.08
CA GLY A 720 27.13 15.12 8.84
C GLY A 720 28.09 16.24 8.44
N ARG A 721 29.27 16.30 9.07
CA ARG A 721 30.34 17.23 8.68
C ARG A 721 31.00 16.87 7.35
N ASP A 722 31.24 15.58 7.09
CA ASP A 722 31.79 15.05 5.83
C ASP A 722 30.91 15.34 4.61
N HIS A 723 29.59 15.21 4.77
CA HIS A 723 28.58 15.53 3.76
C HIS A 723 28.30 17.04 3.63
N GLY A 724 28.97 17.88 4.43
CA GLY A 724 28.78 19.33 4.39
C GLY A 724 27.35 19.76 4.76
N LEU A 725 26.65 19.02 5.63
CA LEU A 725 25.33 19.46 6.09
C LEU A 725 25.43 20.85 6.74
N ALA A 726 24.47 21.72 6.42
CA ALA A 726 24.30 23.02 7.07
C ALA A 726 24.14 22.88 8.60
N ASP A 727 24.18 23.99 9.32
CA ASP A 727 23.85 23.99 10.74
C ASP A 727 22.34 23.73 10.95
N TYR A 728 22.00 23.35 12.17
CA TYR A 728 20.64 23.04 12.59
C TYR A 728 19.63 24.17 12.30
N ASN A 729 20.00 25.43 12.56
CA ASN A 729 19.12 26.58 12.31
C ASN A 729 18.90 26.82 10.81
N THR A 730 19.96 26.71 10.00
CA THR A 730 19.85 26.83 8.54
C THR A 730 18.98 25.72 7.94
N ILE A 731 19.06 24.48 8.42
CA ILE A 731 18.17 23.39 7.97
C ILE A 731 16.73 23.66 8.39
N ARG A 732 16.47 24.05 9.65
CA ARG A 732 15.12 24.44 10.11
C ARG A 732 14.52 25.51 9.21
N GLN A 733 15.28 26.56 8.90
CA GLN A 733 14.83 27.64 8.03
C GLN A 733 14.59 27.21 6.57
N SER A 734 15.30 26.19 6.06
CA SER A 734 15.13 25.74 4.67
C SER A 734 13.92 24.82 4.48
N ILE A 735 13.55 24.04 5.50
CA ILE A 735 12.28 23.28 5.56
C ILE A 735 11.09 24.11 6.07
N GLY A 736 11.28 25.42 6.25
CA GLY A 736 10.21 26.38 6.58
C GLY A 736 9.88 26.55 8.08
N LEU A 737 10.62 25.89 8.97
CA LEU A 737 10.47 26.05 10.43
C LEU A 737 11.09 27.35 10.94
N GLY A 738 10.68 27.74 12.15
CA GLY A 738 11.24 28.88 12.85
C GLY A 738 12.71 28.66 13.26
N ARG A 739 13.56 29.63 12.96
CA ARG A 739 14.88 29.79 13.59
C ARG A 739 14.70 29.96 15.10
N VAL A 740 15.54 29.30 15.90
CA VAL A 740 15.57 29.44 17.37
C VAL A 740 16.86 30.13 17.81
N GLU A 741 16.79 30.97 18.83
CA GLU A 741 17.95 31.77 19.30
C GLU A 741 18.67 31.09 20.49
N SER A 742 18.08 30.05 21.09
CA SER A 742 18.63 29.31 22.22
C SER A 742 18.19 27.85 22.25
N PHE A 743 19.02 26.95 22.79
CA PHE A 743 18.64 25.54 23.03
C PHE A 743 17.49 25.40 24.05
N TYR A 744 17.31 26.39 24.94
CA TYR A 744 16.18 26.44 25.89
C TYR A 744 14.82 26.73 25.21
N GLU A 745 14.78 27.01 23.90
CA GLU A 745 13.52 27.18 23.15
C GLU A 745 12.97 25.85 22.61
N ILE A 746 13.77 24.77 22.62
CA ILE A 746 13.46 23.50 21.94
C ILE A 746 13.47 22.28 22.88
N MET A 747 13.86 22.43 24.15
CA MET A 747 13.88 21.32 25.11
C MET A 747 13.58 21.77 26.54
N THR A 748 12.76 20.99 27.25
CA THR A 748 12.45 21.13 28.68
C THR A 748 13.64 20.79 29.59
N ASN A 749 14.61 20.02 29.10
CA ASN A 749 15.76 19.57 29.88
C ASN A 749 16.85 20.64 29.99
N GLU A 750 16.73 21.52 31.00
CA GLU A 750 17.67 22.63 31.25
C GLU A 750 19.14 22.20 31.37
N ASP A 751 19.43 20.99 31.90
CA ASP A 751 20.79 20.45 32.04
C ASP A 751 21.38 20.05 30.66
N VAL A 752 20.56 19.53 29.75
CA VAL A 752 20.97 19.23 28.36
C VAL A 752 21.15 20.52 27.56
N ALA A 753 20.21 21.47 27.67
CA ALA A 753 20.34 22.78 27.03
C ALA A 753 21.62 23.52 27.48
N ALA A 754 21.96 23.47 28.78
CA ALA A 754 23.20 24.03 29.32
C ALA A 754 24.46 23.36 28.75
N LYS A 755 24.45 22.03 28.56
CA LYS A 755 25.56 21.31 27.91
C LYS A 755 25.71 21.73 26.45
N LEU A 756 24.62 21.81 25.69
CA LEU A 756 24.64 22.21 24.28
C LEU A 756 25.11 23.66 24.09
N GLU A 757 24.65 24.59 24.93
CA GLU A 757 25.19 25.96 24.97
C GLU A 757 26.69 25.97 25.34
N SER A 758 27.13 25.11 26.27
CA SER A 758 28.55 24.98 26.62
C SER A 758 29.43 24.31 25.55
N ILE A 759 28.85 23.56 24.60
CA ILE A 759 29.56 22.87 23.51
C ILE A 759 29.60 23.75 22.25
N TYR A 760 28.46 24.29 21.83
CA TYR A 760 28.27 24.99 20.55
C TYR A 760 28.11 26.52 20.70
N GLY A 761 27.68 27.03 21.86
CA GLY A 761 27.45 28.46 22.12
C GLY A 761 26.23 29.08 21.43
N SER A 762 25.70 28.49 20.36
CA SER A 762 24.46 28.85 19.66
C SER A 762 23.93 27.64 18.87
N PRO A 763 22.61 27.49 18.68
CA PRO A 763 22.04 26.55 17.71
C PRO A 763 22.60 26.71 16.27
N ASP A 764 23.09 27.90 15.90
CA ASP A 764 23.76 28.18 14.61
C ASP A 764 25.06 27.41 14.38
N ASN A 765 25.67 26.88 15.45
CA ASN A 765 26.93 26.13 15.37
C ASN A 765 26.71 24.61 15.50
N ALA A 766 25.48 24.17 15.79
CA ALA A 766 25.19 22.80 16.15
C ALA A 766 25.28 21.84 14.96
N ASP A 767 25.74 20.61 15.21
CA ASP A 767 25.62 19.53 14.25
C ASP A 767 24.16 19.07 14.18
N PRO A 768 23.56 18.97 12.98
CA PRO A 768 22.13 18.69 12.81
C PRO A 768 21.60 17.53 13.65
N TRP A 769 22.20 16.34 13.55
CA TRP A 769 21.78 15.15 14.29
C TRP A 769 21.72 15.39 15.81
N VAL A 770 22.69 16.13 16.38
CA VAL A 770 22.79 16.38 17.83
C VAL A 770 21.70 17.34 18.31
N ALA A 771 21.39 18.38 17.55
CA ALA A 771 20.33 19.33 17.92
C ALA A 771 18.93 18.76 17.64
N MET A 772 18.75 18.08 16.49
CA MET A 772 17.48 17.47 16.07
C MET A 772 16.99 16.39 17.05
N ILE A 773 17.90 15.53 17.56
CA ILE A 773 17.54 14.46 18.49
C ILE A 773 17.44 14.92 19.96
N ALA A 774 17.76 16.19 20.23
CA ALA A 774 17.64 16.82 21.55
C ALA A 774 16.37 17.67 21.70
N GLU A 775 15.57 17.84 20.65
CA GLU A 775 14.27 18.53 20.68
C GLU A 775 13.24 17.75 21.52
N ASP A 776 12.43 18.43 22.33
CA ASP A 776 11.24 17.83 22.93
C ASP A 776 10.33 17.27 21.82
N HIS A 777 9.71 16.12 22.07
CA HIS A 777 8.88 15.46 21.06
C HIS A 777 7.59 16.24 20.76
N VAL A 778 7.21 16.31 19.49
CA VAL A 778 5.92 16.86 19.06
C VAL A 778 4.79 15.99 19.65
N PRO A 779 3.75 16.57 20.27
CA PRO A 779 2.63 15.79 20.81
C PRO A 779 2.02 14.84 19.78
N GLY A 780 1.92 13.57 20.12
CA GLY A 780 1.48 12.51 19.19
C GLY A 780 2.60 11.75 18.48
N SER A 781 3.85 12.19 18.61
CA SER A 781 5.05 11.60 18.00
C SER A 781 6.09 11.18 19.06
N SER A 782 7.16 10.50 18.62
CA SER A 782 8.38 10.22 19.39
C SER A 782 9.58 11.05 18.88
N VAL A 783 9.33 12.21 18.26
CA VAL A 783 10.37 13.00 17.55
C VAL A 783 10.20 14.50 17.68
N GLY A 784 11.30 15.23 17.65
CA GLY A 784 11.32 16.69 17.58
C GLY A 784 10.73 17.27 16.29
N GLU A 785 10.34 18.55 16.34
CA GLU A 785 9.73 19.31 15.23
C GLU A 785 10.54 19.22 13.93
N THR A 786 11.88 19.25 14.00
CA THR A 786 12.76 19.21 12.83
C THR A 786 12.87 17.80 12.24
N ILE A 787 12.96 16.76 13.07
CA ILE A 787 12.95 15.37 12.59
C ILE A 787 11.59 15.05 11.97
N HIS A 788 10.51 15.46 12.64
CA HIS A 788 9.13 15.31 12.16
C HIS A 788 8.96 15.90 10.76
N ALA A 789 9.31 17.18 10.57
CA ALA A 789 9.21 17.86 9.29
C ALA A 789 10.05 17.21 8.17
N ILE A 790 11.29 16.78 8.45
CA ILE A 790 12.16 16.13 7.45
C ILE A 790 11.63 14.73 7.08
N MET A 791 11.12 13.97 8.04
CA MET A 791 10.54 12.65 7.75
C MET A 791 9.22 12.78 7.00
N VAL A 792 8.36 13.74 7.35
CA VAL A 792 7.10 14.01 6.63
C VAL A 792 7.37 14.44 5.19
N ASP A 793 8.31 15.37 4.94
CA ASP A 793 8.73 15.72 3.57
C ASP A 793 9.23 14.50 2.80
N GLN A 794 10.22 13.78 3.35
CA GLN A 794 10.90 12.73 2.60
C GLN A 794 9.94 11.59 2.25
N PHE A 795 9.14 11.10 3.20
CA PHE A 795 8.19 10.01 2.95
C PHE A 795 7.00 10.47 2.09
N THR A 796 6.55 11.73 2.19
CA THR A 796 5.54 12.27 1.25
C THR A 796 6.08 12.35 -0.18
N ARG A 797 7.33 12.79 -0.38
CA ARG A 797 7.97 12.83 -1.71
C ARG A 797 8.23 11.43 -2.27
N LEU A 798 8.62 10.47 -1.44
CA LEU A 798 8.78 9.07 -1.85
C LEU A 798 7.47 8.47 -2.35
N ARG A 799 6.38 8.61 -1.59
CA ARG A 799 5.06 8.08 -1.99
C ARG A 799 4.49 8.77 -3.23
N ASN A 800 4.53 10.09 -3.25
CA ASN A 800 3.83 10.87 -4.28
C ASN A 800 4.64 10.94 -5.60
N GLY A 801 5.97 10.84 -5.52
CA GLY A 801 6.88 10.81 -6.67
C GLY A 801 7.19 9.41 -7.23
N ASP A 802 6.60 8.35 -6.69
CA ASP A 802 6.74 6.97 -7.16
C ASP A 802 5.55 6.55 -8.04
N ARG A 803 5.81 6.31 -9.33
CA ARG A 803 4.84 5.79 -10.30
C ARG A 803 4.43 4.35 -10.00
N PHE A 804 5.27 3.59 -9.29
CA PHE A 804 5.04 2.21 -8.88
C PHE A 804 4.61 2.10 -7.40
N TYR A 805 4.16 3.19 -6.76
CA TYR A 805 3.46 3.07 -5.48
C TYR A 805 2.19 2.22 -5.67
N PHE A 806 1.94 1.26 -4.76
CA PHE A 806 0.99 0.16 -5.02
C PHE A 806 -0.43 0.63 -5.36
N GLU A 807 -0.90 1.72 -4.75
CA GLU A 807 -2.23 2.30 -5.01
C GLU A 807 -2.35 2.95 -6.40
N ASN A 808 -1.26 3.15 -7.13
CA ASN A 808 -1.23 3.70 -8.48
C ASN A 808 -1.10 2.63 -9.58
N GLN A 809 -0.59 1.43 -9.25
CA GLN A 809 -0.31 0.37 -10.24
C GLN A 809 -1.13 -0.92 -10.08
N MET A 810 -1.83 -1.13 -8.96
CA MET A 810 -2.60 -2.36 -8.70
C MET A 810 -4.12 -2.16 -8.85
N SER A 811 -4.86 -3.27 -8.95
CA SER A 811 -6.33 -3.24 -8.94
C SER A 811 -6.92 -3.08 -7.53
N ASP A 812 -8.12 -2.53 -7.43
CA ASP A 812 -8.86 -2.29 -6.17
C ASP A 812 -8.84 -3.48 -5.19
N SER A 813 -8.98 -4.71 -5.72
CA SER A 813 -8.94 -5.94 -4.91
C SER A 813 -7.57 -6.23 -4.30
N GLN A 814 -6.49 -5.98 -5.03
CA GLN A 814 -5.11 -6.15 -4.53
C GLN A 814 -4.77 -5.05 -3.53
N ILE A 815 -5.21 -3.81 -3.81
CA ILE A 815 -5.07 -2.67 -2.90
C ILE A 815 -5.80 -2.96 -1.58
N ALA A 816 -7.01 -3.51 -1.63
CA ALA A 816 -7.78 -3.90 -0.45
C ALA A 816 -7.13 -5.05 0.33
N GLU A 817 -6.59 -6.06 -0.37
CA GLU A 817 -5.87 -7.18 0.24
C GLU A 817 -4.60 -6.70 0.97
N ILE A 818 -3.79 -5.87 0.32
CA ILE A 818 -2.58 -5.26 0.90
C ILE A 818 -2.95 -4.38 2.09
N LYS A 819 -3.96 -3.50 1.96
CA LYS A 819 -4.45 -2.65 3.07
C LYS A 819 -5.13 -3.42 4.22
N SER A 820 -5.38 -4.72 4.04
CA SER A 820 -5.86 -5.62 5.09
C SER A 820 -4.75 -6.48 5.72
N THR A 821 -3.53 -6.44 5.18
CA THR A 821 -2.39 -7.26 5.63
C THR A 821 -1.41 -6.45 6.47
N ARG A 822 -1.18 -6.90 7.69
CA ARG A 822 -0.24 -6.30 8.65
C ARG A 822 1.08 -7.04 8.70
N LEU A 823 2.09 -6.42 9.31
CA LEU A 823 3.35 -7.12 9.60
C LEU A 823 3.15 -8.34 10.54
N SER A 824 2.16 -8.30 11.45
CA SER A 824 1.76 -9.48 12.25
C SER A 824 1.33 -10.68 11.38
N ASP A 825 0.67 -10.39 10.27
CA ASP A 825 0.10 -11.41 9.38
C ASP A 825 1.21 -12.01 8.53
N ILE A 826 2.16 -11.19 8.06
CA ILE A 826 3.36 -11.68 7.37
C ILE A 826 4.19 -12.56 8.30
N ILE A 827 4.40 -12.16 9.56
CA ILE A 827 5.11 -12.97 10.57
C ILE A 827 4.39 -14.32 10.76
N THR A 828 3.09 -14.32 11.00
CA THR A 828 2.32 -15.55 11.29
C THR A 828 2.05 -16.44 10.07
N ARG A 829 2.09 -15.91 8.85
CA ARG A 829 2.06 -16.69 7.59
C ARG A 829 3.36 -17.48 7.36
N ASN A 830 4.50 -16.97 7.83
CA ASN A 830 5.84 -17.44 7.44
C ASN A 830 6.69 -18.00 8.60
N THR A 831 6.15 -18.04 9.82
CA THR A 831 6.82 -18.55 11.03
C THR A 831 5.82 -19.20 11.98
N ASN A 832 6.29 -19.78 13.08
CA ASN A 832 5.48 -20.28 14.20
C ASN A 832 5.40 -19.26 15.35
N ALA A 833 5.80 -18.00 15.14
CA ALA A 833 5.90 -16.98 16.18
C ALA A 833 4.53 -16.50 16.68
N GLU A 834 4.34 -16.48 18.00
CA GLU A 834 3.16 -15.89 18.65
C GLU A 834 3.42 -14.40 18.96
N VAL A 835 2.98 -13.53 18.04
CA VAL A 835 3.12 -12.07 18.12
C VAL A 835 1.76 -11.37 18.24
N GLN A 836 1.75 -10.15 18.77
CA GLN A 836 0.58 -9.28 18.82
C GLN A 836 0.21 -8.72 17.43
N SER A 837 -1.02 -8.23 17.26
CA SER A 837 -1.52 -7.70 15.97
C SER A 837 -0.95 -6.34 15.57
N GLU A 838 -0.55 -5.52 16.54
CA GLU A 838 -0.02 -4.17 16.34
C GLU A 838 1.48 -4.16 16.68
N VAL A 839 2.28 -4.91 15.91
CA VAL A 839 3.66 -5.32 16.28
C VAL A 839 4.66 -4.18 16.56
N PHE A 840 4.37 -2.95 16.11
CA PHE A 840 5.17 -1.76 16.39
C PHE A 840 5.01 -1.23 17.83
N TRP A 841 4.07 -1.78 18.60
CA TRP A 841 3.82 -1.45 20.00
C TRP A 841 3.99 -2.72 20.85
N THR A 842 4.32 -2.59 22.14
CA THR A 842 4.48 -3.77 23.02
C THR A 842 3.16 -4.53 23.21
N PRO A 843 3.20 -5.83 23.58
CA PRO A 843 1.98 -6.65 23.76
C PRO A 843 0.97 -6.13 24.79
N ASP A 844 1.44 -5.35 25.78
CA ASP A 844 0.62 -4.72 26.81
C ASP A 844 -0.10 -3.45 26.31
N THR A 845 0.17 -3.04 25.07
CA THR A 845 -0.45 -1.87 24.42
C THR A 845 -1.63 -2.27 23.55
N LEU A 846 -2.82 -1.75 23.85
CA LEU A 846 -3.96 -1.76 22.93
C LEU A 846 -4.02 -0.45 22.15
N VAL A 847 -4.03 -0.56 20.82
CA VAL A 847 -4.17 0.56 19.88
C VAL A 847 -5.54 0.52 19.23
N PHE A 848 -6.36 1.55 19.49
CA PHE A 848 -7.69 1.67 18.89
C PHE A 848 -7.62 2.56 17.65
N ARG A 849 -7.92 1.98 16.48
CA ARG A 849 -8.06 2.72 15.21
C ARG A 849 -9.51 3.18 15.08
N ASN A 850 -9.83 4.46 15.28
CA ASN A 850 -11.13 4.97 14.81
C ASN A 850 -11.07 5.08 13.26
N GLY A 851 -12.13 4.67 12.56
CA GLY A 851 -12.22 4.63 11.09
C GLY A 851 -12.30 6.00 10.40
N LEU A 852 -11.76 7.04 11.05
CA LEU A 852 -11.78 8.45 10.67
C LEU A 852 -10.36 9.07 10.79
N ASP A 853 -9.33 8.22 10.61
CA ASP A 853 -7.88 8.48 10.54
C ASP A 853 -7.19 9.17 11.75
N ASN A 854 -7.92 9.89 12.60
CA ASN A 854 -7.35 10.98 13.42
C ASN A 854 -7.57 10.86 14.93
N GLU A 855 -8.25 9.82 15.43
CA GLU A 855 -8.41 9.58 16.88
C GLU A 855 -7.95 8.19 17.25
N TRP A 856 -6.94 8.16 18.12
CA TRP A 856 -6.21 6.95 18.49
C TRP A 856 -6.07 6.88 20.01
N LEU A 857 -6.60 5.81 20.58
CA LEU A 857 -6.43 5.50 21.98
C LEU A 857 -5.28 4.52 22.13
N ILE A 858 -4.30 4.87 22.96
CA ILE A 858 -3.30 3.93 23.46
C ILE A 858 -3.68 3.59 24.90
N ARG A 859 -3.87 2.30 25.18
CA ARG A 859 -4.14 1.77 26.52
C ARG A 859 -3.07 0.77 26.92
N ASP A 860 -2.28 1.14 27.92
CA ASP A 860 -1.35 0.25 28.63
C ASP A 860 -2.09 -0.54 29.73
N PHE A 861 -1.46 -1.60 30.24
CA PHE A 861 -1.85 -2.30 31.47
C PHE A 861 -0.75 -2.27 32.55
N GLY A 862 0.51 -2.08 32.17
CA GLY A 862 1.69 -1.95 33.03
C GLY A 862 2.06 -3.16 33.88
N ASP A 863 3.34 -3.31 34.23
CA ASP A 863 3.89 -4.36 35.12
C ASP A 863 3.12 -4.56 36.44
N ASN A 864 2.40 -3.51 36.88
CA ASN A 864 1.68 -3.50 38.15
C ASN A 864 0.17 -3.76 38.02
N GLY A 865 -0.38 -3.85 36.80
CA GLY A 865 -1.80 -4.06 36.52
C GLY A 865 -2.65 -2.80 36.77
N GLY A 866 -2.23 -1.66 36.24
CA GLY A 866 -2.99 -0.40 36.28
C GLY A 866 -2.97 0.23 34.90
N ALA A 867 -4.16 0.44 34.32
CA ALA A 867 -4.25 0.94 32.95
C ALA A 867 -4.10 2.47 32.89
N GLU A 868 -3.23 2.92 31.99
CA GLU A 868 -3.16 4.30 31.51
C GLU A 868 -3.86 4.40 30.15
N VAL A 869 -4.41 5.57 29.84
CA VAL A 869 -5.17 5.85 28.63
C VAL A 869 -4.64 7.17 28.05
N VAL A 870 -3.99 7.10 26.88
CA VAL A 870 -3.39 8.25 26.22
C VAL A 870 -4.18 8.60 24.96
N PHE A 871 -4.59 9.87 24.86
CA PHE A 871 -5.27 10.44 23.71
C PHE A 871 -4.29 11.27 22.87
N PHE A 872 -4.37 11.14 21.54
CA PHE A 872 -3.60 11.95 20.61
C PHE A 872 -4.55 12.70 19.66
N GLY A 873 -4.88 13.95 20.02
CA GLY A 873 -5.72 14.85 19.21
C GLY A 873 -4.91 15.93 18.50
N GLN A 874 -5.50 16.55 17.46
CA GLN A 874 -4.84 17.59 16.66
C GLN A 874 -4.73 18.94 17.40
N GLN A 875 -3.91 19.85 16.87
CA GLN A 875 -3.47 21.12 17.48
C GLN A 875 -4.56 21.93 18.20
N GLY A 876 -4.40 22.20 19.49
CA GLY A 876 -5.22 23.19 20.19
C GLY A 876 -4.97 23.34 21.69
N VAL A 877 -4.04 24.22 22.07
CA VAL A 877 -3.69 24.60 23.46
C VAL A 877 -3.01 23.49 24.28
N ARG A 878 -1.80 23.78 24.77
CA ARG A 878 -1.20 23.11 25.93
C ARG A 878 -0.89 24.18 26.97
N ASP A 879 -1.26 23.96 28.23
CA ASP A 879 -0.63 24.67 29.35
C ASP A 879 0.74 24.00 29.60
N PRO A 880 1.88 24.73 29.66
CA PRO A 880 3.19 24.11 29.78
C PRO A 880 3.39 23.21 31.01
N ASP A 881 2.61 23.40 32.07
CA ASP A 881 2.63 22.53 33.26
C ASP A 881 1.78 21.25 33.10
N ASP A 882 0.94 21.14 32.06
CA ASP A 882 0.03 20.02 31.87
C ASP A 882 0.69 18.82 31.19
N ARG A 883 0.62 17.69 31.90
CA ARG A 883 1.08 16.38 31.45
C ARG A 883 0.02 15.77 30.52
N THR A 884 0.22 14.53 30.12
CA THR A 884 -0.91 13.68 29.72
C THR A 884 -2.02 13.74 30.80
N GLU A 885 -3.29 13.80 30.40
CA GLU A 885 -4.39 13.47 31.33
C GLU A 885 -4.40 11.95 31.56
N THR A 886 -3.37 11.47 32.26
CA THR A 886 -3.30 10.11 32.78
C THR A 886 -4.50 9.88 33.69
N ILE A 887 -5.47 9.08 33.26
CA ILE A 887 -6.60 8.64 34.08
C ILE A 887 -6.18 7.34 34.79
N PRO A 888 -5.79 7.35 36.09
CA PRO A 888 -5.27 6.15 36.74
C PRO A 888 -6.39 5.16 37.08
N VAL A 889 -6.53 4.10 36.27
CA VAL A 889 -7.49 3.02 36.54
C VAL A 889 -7.01 2.16 37.71
N GLN A 890 -7.84 2.00 38.75
CA GLN A 890 -7.44 1.22 39.93
C GLN A 890 -7.41 -0.29 39.69
N ARG A 891 -6.31 -0.89 40.18
CA ARG A 891 -5.81 -2.26 40.02
C ARG A 891 -6.79 -3.43 39.96
N ASP A 892 -7.93 -3.32 40.63
CA ASP A 892 -8.90 -4.41 40.79
C ASP A 892 -10.18 -4.20 39.95
N THR A 893 -10.16 -3.26 38.99
CA THR A 893 -11.34 -2.88 38.17
C THR A 893 -11.28 -3.51 36.77
N PRO A 894 -12.15 -4.49 36.43
CA PRO A 894 -12.25 -5.03 35.07
C PRO A 894 -12.98 -4.04 34.15
N VAL A 895 -12.25 -3.07 33.60
CA VAL A 895 -12.74 -2.11 32.59
C VAL A 895 -12.76 -2.81 31.23
N ASN A 896 -13.85 -3.54 30.97
CA ASN A 896 -14.11 -4.29 29.73
C ASN A 896 -14.37 -3.39 28.52
N ALA A 897 -14.71 -2.12 28.74
CA ALA A 897 -14.79 -1.09 27.70
C ALA A 897 -14.21 0.22 28.26
N VAL A 898 -13.27 0.83 27.53
CA VAL A 898 -13.04 2.28 27.65
C VAL A 898 -13.95 2.93 26.63
N VAL A 899 -15.00 3.60 27.09
CA VAL A 899 -15.81 4.45 26.21
C VAL A 899 -15.00 5.71 25.92
N VAL A 900 -14.25 5.67 24.82
CA VAL A 900 -13.89 6.90 24.10
C VAL A 900 -15.21 7.51 23.62
N ALA A 901 -15.47 8.76 23.99
CA ALA A 901 -16.66 9.47 23.54
C ALA A 901 -16.49 9.93 22.08
N GLY A 902 -16.49 8.97 21.15
CA GLY A 902 -16.25 9.20 19.73
C GLY A 902 -16.75 8.05 18.85
N ILE A 903 -17.97 8.23 18.31
CA ILE A 903 -18.46 7.79 16.98
C ILE A 903 -17.70 6.58 16.34
N ASN A 904 -18.29 5.40 16.08
CA ASN A 904 -19.74 5.10 15.98
C ASN A 904 -20.13 3.60 16.08
N GLU A 905 -21.44 3.36 16.14
CA GLU A 905 -22.19 2.18 15.62
C GLU A 905 -21.41 0.85 15.37
N ASN A 906 -21.53 -0.12 16.29
CA ASN A 906 -22.04 -1.50 16.06
C ASN A 906 -21.79 -2.46 17.25
N SER A 907 -22.57 -2.27 18.34
CA SER A 907 -23.06 -3.31 19.29
C SER A 907 -22.05 -4.14 20.15
N ASP A 908 -22.40 -4.77 21.27
CA ASP A 908 -23.66 -4.93 22.01
C ASP A 908 -23.47 -4.55 23.51
N GLY A 909 -23.48 -3.25 23.86
CA GLY A 909 -23.50 -2.79 25.27
C GLY A 909 -23.16 -1.30 25.39
N PHE A 910 -24.04 -0.48 25.99
CA PHE A 910 -23.97 0.99 25.85
C PHE A 910 -24.00 1.75 27.19
N PHE A 911 -23.12 2.76 27.31
CA PHE A 911 -22.99 3.60 28.51
C PHE A 911 -22.65 5.05 28.15
N ILE A 912 -23.28 6.03 28.81
CA ILE A 912 -23.06 7.47 28.55
C ILE A 912 -22.77 8.24 29.86
N PRO A 913 -21.58 8.85 30.02
CA PRO A 913 -21.29 9.83 31.06
C PRO A 913 -21.21 11.27 30.52
N ASN A 914 -21.74 12.24 31.27
CA ASN A 914 -21.69 13.70 31.08
C ASN A 914 -21.18 14.26 29.74
N ALA A 915 -21.99 14.11 28.69
CA ALA A 915 -21.93 14.90 27.47
C ALA A 915 -23.35 15.30 27.04
N LEU A 916 -23.48 16.39 26.27
CA LEU A 916 -24.74 16.78 25.64
C LEU A 916 -24.99 15.90 24.41
N VAL A 917 -25.59 14.73 24.62
CA VAL A 917 -25.71 13.68 23.59
C VAL A 917 -27.12 13.61 22.98
N PRO A 918 -27.29 13.88 21.68
CA PRO A 918 -28.40 13.34 20.89
C PRO A 918 -28.03 11.93 20.38
N VAL A 919 -28.73 10.89 20.86
CA VAL A 919 -28.53 9.49 20.40
C VAL A 919 -29.41 9.22 19.18
N PRO A 920 -28.87 8.80 18.01
CA PRO A 920 -29.67 8.37 16.86
C PRO A 920 -30.11 6.91 16.94
N GLN A 921 -31.15 6.58 16.15
CA GLN A 921 -31.86 5.29 16.16
C GLN A 921 -30.99 4.10 15.70
N ALA A 922 -30.75 3.14 16.59
CA ALA A 922 -30.30 1.77 16.25
C ALA A 922 -30.85 0.77 17.28
N GLU A 923 -31.28 -0.41 16.82
CA GLU A 923 -31.60 -1.55 17.69
C GLU A 923 -30.28 -2.10 18.26
N LEU A 924 -29.95 -1.66 19.48
CA LEU A 924 -28.83 -2.23 20.26
C LEU A 924 -29.32 -3.54 20.91
N GLY A 925 -28.63 -4.66 20.69
CA GLY A 925 -28.97 -5.95 21.30
C GLY A 925 -28.59 -6.04 22.78
N VAL A 926 -29.15 -5.15 23.62
CA VAL A 926 -28.62 -4.84 24.96
C VAL A 926 -29.67 -4.95 26.07
N ASP A 927 -29.64 -6.08 26.79
CA ASP A 927 -30.48 -6.37 27.97
C ASP A 927 -30.48 -5.25 29.05
N GLU A 928 -29.42 -4.42 29.13
CA GLU A 928 -29.30 -3.32 30.10
C GLU A 928 -28.57 -2.08 29.53
N PHE A 929 -29.14 -0.89 29.74
CA PHE A 929 -28.68 0.41 29.24
C PHE A 929 -28.54 1.42 30.39
N ILE A 930 -27.37 2.05 30.55
CA ILE A 930 -27.09 2.91 31.72
C ILE A 930 -26.49 4.26 31.32
N VAL A 931 -27.05 5.35 31.86
CA VAL A 931 -26.57 6.73 31.63
C VAL A 931 -26.30 7.41 32.97
N THR A 932 -25.16 8.08 33.11
CA THR A 932 -24.80 8.88 34.29
C THR A 932 -24.34 10.28 33.86
N ALA A 933 -25.29 11.10 33.40
CA ALA A 933 -25.05 12.35 32.69
C ALA A 933 -26.19 13.35 32.93
N ASP A 934 -25.94 14.65 32.80
CA ASP A 934 -26.98 15.65 32.57
C ASP A 934 -27.44 15.62 31.09
N ILE A 935 -28.72 15.37 30.88
CA ILE A 935 -29.37 15.08 29.59
C ILE A 935 -30.46 16.11 29.30
N GLU A 936 -30.20 17.10 28.45
CA GLU A 936 -31.27 18.03 28.05
C GLU A 936 -32.36 17.35 27.19
N PHE A 937 -32.01 16.37 26.36
CA PHE A 937 -32.94 15.57 25.55
C PHE A 937 -32.35 14.22 25.10
N PHE A 938 -33.15 13.15 25.18
CA PHE A 938 -32.87 11.78 24.69
C PHE A 938 -34.15 11.23 24.05
N GLU A 939 -34.05 10.48 22.94
CA GLU A 939 -35.20 9.91 22.23
C GLU A 939 -34.88 8.50 21.68
N GLY A 940 -35.21 7.46 22.45
CA GLY A 940 -34.97 6.06 22.12
C GLY A 940 -36.13 5.37 21.41
N TYR A 941 -35.79 4.52 20.44
CA TYR A 941 -36.70 3.65 19.68
C TYR A 941 -36.18 2.21 19.69
N GLY A 942 -37.06 1.24 19.93
CA GLY A 942 -36.75 -0.20 19.77
C GLY A 942 -35.93 -0.78 20.92
N LEU A 943 -36.62 -1.16 22.00
CA LEU A 943 -36.14 -2.27 22.85
C LEU A 943 -36.46 -3.60 22.14
N GLY A 944 -35.81 -4.69 22.56
CA GLY A 944 -35.78 -5.93 21.81
C GLY A 944 -35.78 -7.18 22.69
N GLY A 945 -36.59 -7.18 23.74
CA GLY A 945 -36.53 -8.22 24.76
C GLY A 945 -37.20 -7.83 26.07
N ASN A 946 -36.41 -7.80 27.14
CA ASN A 946 -36.87 -7.59 28.52
C ASN A 946 -35.88 -6.59 29.15
N ASP A 947 -35.83 -5.39 28.60
CA ASP A 947 -34.65 -4.53 28.64
C ASP A 947 -34.73 -3.53 29.79
N ARG A 948 -33.58 -3.28 30.42
CA ARG A 948 -33.51 -2.50 31.67
C ARG A 948 -32.72 -1.20 31.51
N TRP A 949 -33.38 -0.09 31.78
CA TRP A 949 -32.83 1.25 31.57
C TRP A 949 -32.64 1.99 32.90
N VAL A 950 -31.44 2.52 33.14
CA VAL A 950 -31.09 3.24 34.38
C VAL A 950 -30.36 4.55 34.08
N ILE A 951 -30.98 5.66 34.46
CA ILE A 951 -30.49 7.02 34.19
C ILE A 951 -30.21 7.72 35.52
N GLN A 952 -29.01 8.28 35.69
CA GLN A 952 -28.61 9.03 36.89
C GLN A 952 -28.16 10.44 36.46
N SER A 953 -28.96 11.45 36.81
CA SER A 953 -28.94 12.74 36.12
C SER A 953 -29.50 13.86 36.99
N ASP A 954 -28.85 15.03 36.99
CA ASP A 954 -29.35 16.23 37.67
C ASP A 954 -30.21 17.11 36.74
N VAL A 955 -30.30 16.82 35.43
CA VAL A 955 -31.28 17.38 34.46
C VAL A 955 -31.59 16.33 33.40
N ALA A 956 -32.85 15.88 33.22
CA ALA A 956 -33.18 14.77 32.32
C ALA A 956 -34.49 14.96 31.51
N SER A 957 -34.42 15.16 30.19
CA SER A 957 -35.56 14.86 29.30
C SER A 957 -35.30 13.57 28.51
N VAL A 958 -36.19 12.60 28.61
CA VAL A 958 -36.02 11.22 28.09
C VAL A 958 -37.33 10.73 27.47
N PHE A 959 -37.35 10.54 26.16
CA PHE A 959 -38.36 9.77 25.45
C PHE A 959 -37.81 8.36 25.23
N ALA A 960 -38.60 7.32 25.51
CA ALA A 960 -38.19 5.91 25.36
C ALA A 960 -39.41 5.02 25.07
N SER A 961 -39.30 4.10 24.11
CA SER A 961 -40.36 3.13 23.75
C SER A 961 -39.84 1.70 23.74
N GLY A 962 -40.56 0.79 24.38
CA GLY A 962 -40.28 -0.65 24.43
C GLY A 962 -40.86 -1.45 23.27
N ASP A 963 -40.92 -2.78 23.40
CA ASP A 963 -41.56 -3.69 22.43
C ASP A 963 -42.76 -4.49 22.98
N ASP A 964 -42.63 -5.80 23.25
CA ASP A 964 -43.67 -6.67 23.85
C ASP A 964 -43.18 -7.63 24.95
N GLY A 965 -41.96 -7.46 25.49
CA GLY A 965 -41.51 -8.07 26.76
C GLY A 965 -41.52 -7.12 27.97
N ASP A 966 -41.03 -7.58 29.14
CA ASP A 966 -41.20 -6.87 30.43
C ASP A 966 -40.16 -5.74 30.64
N ASP A 967 -40.33 -4.57 30.02
CA ASP A 967 -39.36 -3.46 30.00
C ASP A 967 -39.42 -2.56 31.25
N THR A 968 -38.27 -2.03 31.70
CA THR A 968 -38.20 -1.16 32.91
C THR A 968 -37.27 0.05 32.78
N LEU A 969 -37.82 1.26 32.93
CA LEU A 969 -37.09 2.53 33.01
C LEU A 969 -36.95 3.02 34.47
N SER A 970 -35.74 3.39 34.88
CA SER A 970 -35.44 3.96 36.20
C SER A 970 -34.62 5.25 36.07
N VAL A 971 -35.03 6.31 36.76
CA VAL A 971 -34.34 7.61 36.77
C VAL A 971 -34.01 8.02 38.21
N THR A 972 -32.78 8.45 38.46
CA THR A 972 -32.32 8.95 39.76
C THR A 972 -31.64 10.30 39.61
N ALA A 973 -31.82 11.20 40.58
CA ALA A 973 -31.11 12.48 40.61
C ALA A 973 -30.41 12.72 41.95
N SER A 974 -29.49 13.69 41.99
CA SER A 974 -28.72 14.07 43.18
C SER A 974 -28.95 15.50 43.67
N SER A 975 -29.43 16.42 42.82
CA SER A 975 -29.81 17.80 43.20
C SER A 975 -31.23 18.23 42.80
N GLU A 976 -31.42 19.39 42.15
CA GLU A 976 -32.72 20.05 41.90
C GLU A 976 -33.15 20.01 40.41
N SER A 977 -33.63 18.86 39.97
CA SER A 977 -33.67 18.47 38.55
C SER A 977 -34.98 18.74 37.82
N GLU A 978 -34.93 19.07 36.52
CA GLU A 978 -36.10 18.89 35.66
C GLU A 978 -36.09 17.47 35.10
N ILE A 979 -37.22 16.76 35.19
CA ILE A 979 -37.36 15.41 34.65
C ILE A 979 -38.58 15.38 33.72
N ARG A 980 -38.42 14.94 32.48
CA ARG A 980 -39.53 14.76 31.53
C ARG A 980 -39.38 13.41 30.84
N LEU A 981 -40.23 12.46 31.21
CA LEU A 981 -40.24 11.12 30.66
C LEU A 981 -41.39 11.00 29.65
N THR A 982 -41.16 10.32 28.54
CA THR A 982 -42.21 10.03 27.57
C THR A 982 -42.10 8.57 27.15
N GLY A 983 -42.87 7.71 27.81
CA GLY A 983 -43.04 6.32 27.43
C GLY A 983 -43.79 6.21 26.11
N GLY A 984 -43.18 5.57 25.12
CA GLY A 984 -43.92 4.96 24.03
C GLY A 984 -44.67 3.71 24.51
N ASN A 985 -45.25 2.96 23.57
CA ASN A 985 -45.72 1.61 23.88
C ASN A 985 -44.52 0.72 24.28
N GLY A 986 -44.80 -0.36 25.00
CA GLY A 986 -43.84 -1.42 25.34
C GLY A 986 -43.12 -1.28 26.69
N ILE A 987 -43.09 -0.09 27.32
CA ILE A 987 -42.53 0.04 28.68
C ILE A 987 -43.58 -0.40 29.72
N ASP A 988 -43.28 -1.36 30.60
CA ASP A 988 -44.20 -1.76 31.69
C ASP A 988 -44.02 -0.92 32.96
N ARG A 989 -42.78 -0.58 33.31
CA ARG A 989 -42.48 0.07 34.60
C ARG A 989 -41.57 1.30 34.50
N ILE A 990 -41.98 2.38 35.16
CA ILE A 990 -41.20 3.61 35.31
C ILE A 990 -40.95 3.91 36.80
N THR A 991 -39.69 4.13 37.19
CA THR A 991 -39.31 4.56 38.55
C THR A 991 -38.54 5.88 38.52
N VAL A 992 -38.82 6.80 39.44
CA VAL A 992 -38.08 8.08 39.61
C VAL A 992 -37.72 8.29 41.08
N ASP A 993 -36.45 8.50 41.43
CA ASP A 993 -36.01 8.86 42.79
C ASP A 993 -35.08 10.08 42.80
N ALA A 994 -35.52 11.21 43.36
CA ALA A 994 -34.77 12.47 43.34
C ALA A 994 -34.90 13.26 44.65
N PRO A 995 -33.81 13.73 45.28
CA PRO A 995 -33.91 14.56 46.47
C PRO A 995 -34.69 15.85 46.19
N ALA A 996 -34.65 16.36 44.95
CA ALA A 996 -35.56 17.40 44.52
C ALA A 996 -35.76 17.40 43.00
N ALA A 997 -36.91 17.91 42.55
CA ALA A 997 -37.13 18.18 41.13
C ALA A 997 -37.96 19.46 40.90
N SER A 998 -37.79 20.16 39.77
CA SER A 998 -38.60 21.33 39.34
C SER A 998 -39.96 20.89 38.80
N LEU A 999 -39.95 19.98 37.83
CA LEU A 999 -41.08 19.32 37.17
C LEU A 999 -40.75 17.82 37.04
N VAL A 1000 -41.78 16.98 37.13
CA VAL A 1000 -41.79 15.62 36.57
C VAL A 1000 -43.02 15.47 35.66
N ASP A 1001 -42.78 15.30 34.36
CA ASP A 1001 -43.77 14.91 33.35
C ASP A 1001 -43.50 13.46 32.96
N VAL A 1002 -44.52 12.62 32.82
CA VAL A 1002 -44.39 11.20 32.43
C VAL A 1002 -45.48 10.83 31.45
N ASP A 1003 -45.14 10.38 30.24
CA ASP A 1003 -46.05 9.61 29.36
C ASP A 1003 -46.00 8.12 29.68
N GLY A 1004 -47.17 7.51 29.78
CA GLY A 1004 -47.37 6.06 29.93
C GLY A 1004 -47.65 5.33 28.61
N GLY A 1005 -47.72 6.06 27.50
CA GLY A 1005 -48.07 5.49 26.20
C GLY A 1005 -49.47 4.87 26.22
N SER A 1006 -49.58 3.59 25.87
CA SER A 1006 -50.81 2.81 26.06
C SER A 1006 -50.57 1.46 26.75
N SER A 1007 -49.48 1.34 27.51
CA SER A 1007 -49.04 0.07 28.11
C SER A 1007 -48.21 0.15 29.41
N VAL A 1008 -47.93 1.34 29.98
CA VAL A 1008 -47.22 1.40 31.28
C VAL A 1008 -48.15 0.99 32.43
N ASP A 1009 -47.86 -0.16 33.03
CA ASP A 1009 -48.60 -0.78 34.14
C ASP A 1009 -48.26 -0.12 35.50
N ASP A 1010 -46.98 0.16 35.80
CA ASP A 1010 -46.53 0.60 37.14
C ASP A 1010 -45.64 1.87 37.08
N VAL A 1011 -45.99 2.92 37.84
CA VAL A 1011 -45.19 4.17 37.92
C VAL A 1011 -44.90 4.54 39.37
N ASP A 1012 -43.64 4.43 39.80
CA ASP A 1012 -43.17 4.64 41.19
C ASP A 1012 -42.33 5.92 41.31
N ILE A 1013 -42.86 6.96 41.97
CA ILE A 1013 -42.17 8.27 42.09
C ILE A 1013 -41.83 8.60 43.54
N HIS A 1014 -40.55 8.73 43.84
CA HIS A 1014 -39.98 9.09 45.14
C HIS A 1014 -39.24 10.44 45.05
N VAL A 1015 -39.58 11.39 45.93
CA VAL A 1015 -38.81 12.66 46.02
C VAL A 1015 -38.80 13.30 47.40
N SER A 1016 -37.83 14.21 47.65
CA SER A 1016 -37.74 14.96 48.93
C SER A 1016 -37.87 16.49 48.88
N LYS A 1017 -38.31 17.10 47.75
CA LYS A 1017 -38.82 18.50 47.69
C LYS A 1017 -40.08 18.63 46.83
N GLN A 1018 -40.83 19.75 46.95
CA GLN A 1018 -42.01 20.03 46.12
C GLN A 1018 -41.66 20.46 44.69
N THR A 1019 -42.43 19.97 43.72
CA THR A 1019 -42.14 19.84 42.27
C THR A 1019 -43.46 20.01 41.48
N GLU A 1020 -43.50 20.28 40.17
CA GLU A 1020 -44.75 20.11 39.39
C GLU A 1020 -44.94 18.61 38.99
N LEU A 1021 -46.15 18.05 38.91
CA LEU A 1021 -46.36 16.65 38.47
C LEU A 1021 -47.46 16.50 37.44
N ILE A 1022 -47.12 15.77 36.40
CA ILE A 1022 -47.84 15.64 35.13
C ILE A 1022 -47.69 14.12 34.78
N LEU A 1023 -48.77 13.32 34.76
CA LEU A 1023 -48.80 11.90 34.30
C LEU A 1023 -49.80 11.66 33.13
N ARG A 1024 -49.36 11.11 31.97
CA ARG A 1024 -50.17 10.82 30.75
C ARG A 1024 -50.54 9.35 30.78
N ASP A 1025 -51.81 9.03 30.56
CA ASP A 1025 -52.30 7.72 30.10
C ASP A 1025 -51.77 6.45 30.83
N ALA A 1026 -51.27 6.59 32.07
CA ALA A 1026 -50.80 5.54 32.96
C ALA A 1026 -51.87 5.24 34.04
N GLU A 1027 -52.47 4.04 34.04
CA GLU A 1027 -53.74 3.83 34.76
C GLU A 1027 -53.60 3.59 36.29
N ASP A 1028 -52.44 3.17 36.84
CA ASP A 1028 -52.30 2.75 38.26
C ASP A 1028 -51.11 3.39 39.07
N ALA A 1029 -50.62 4.57 38.66
CA ALA A 1029 -49.43 5.24 39.25
C ALA A 1029 -49.43 5.54 40.79
N THR A 1030 -48.22 5.53 41.40
CA THR A 1030 -47.96 5.74 42.84
C THR A 1030 -46.80 6.74 43.13
N ILE A 1031 -47.01 7.71 44.04
CA ILE A 1031 -46.15 8.91 44.25
C ILE A 1031 -45.75 9.08 45.74
N THR A 1032 -44.57 9.64 46.11
CA THR A 1032 -43.99 9.82 47.49
C THR A 1032 -43.15 11.13 47.67
N TYR A 1033 -42.97 11.69 48.90
CA TYR A 1033 -42.83 13.19 49.11
C TYR A 1033 -42.01 13.86 50.28
N ALA A 1034 -41.48 15.10 50.06
CA ALA A 1034 -41.17 16.23 51.03
C ALA A 1034 -41.04 17.66 50.34
N GLU A 1035 -40.48 18.77 50.92
CA GLU A 1035 -40.76 20.22 50.50
C GLU A 1035 -39.54 21.21 50.37
N ASP A 1036 -39.61 22.30 49.54
CA ASP A 1036 -38.81 23.60 49.50
C ASP A 1036 -38.75 24.31 48.08
N LYS A 1037 -38.49 25.65 47.95
CA LYS A 1037 -37.91 26.49 46.80
C LYS A 1037 -38.24 28.02 46.76
N ASP A 1038 -37.37 28.89 46.17
CA ASP A 1038 -37.60 30.19 45.43
C ASP A 1038 -36.23 30.86 45.04
N THR A 1039 -35.98 31.88 44.17
CA THR A 1039 -36.71 32.92 43.34
C THR A 1039 -35.92 33.15 41.99
N GLY A 1040 -35.92 34.20 41.11
CA GLY A 1040 -36.48 35.58 40.91
C GLY A 1040 -35.37 36.55 40.35
N ASP A 1041 -35.50 37.60 39.49
CA ASP A 1041 -36.59 38.30 38.73
C ASP A 1041 -35.98 39.23 37.57
N ASP A 1042 -36.77 40.16 36.98
CA ASP A 1042 -36.47 41.31 36.04
C ASP A 1042 -36.56 41.19 34.47
N ASN A 1043 -36.97 42.29 33.78
CA ASN A 1043 -37.84 42.28 32.57
C ASN A 1043 -37.80 43.54 31.64
N ASP A 1044 -38.22 43.39 30.36
CA ASP A 1044 -39.28 44.18 29.63
C ASP A 1044 -39.17 44.06 28.08
N GLY A 1045 -40.20 43.54 27.38
CA GLY A 1045 -40.12 43.38 25.91
C GLY A 1045 -41.29 42.75 25.12
N ASP A 1046 -42.53 42.84 25.62
CA ASP A 1046 -43.76 42.17 25.08
C ASP A 1046 -43.89 40.67 25.43
N SER A 1047 -45.10 40.23 25.82
CA SER A 1047 -45.48 38.89 26.37
C SER A 1047 -44.46 38.19 27.29
N GLN A 1048 -44.49 38.38 28.62
CA GLN A 1048 -45.23 37.57 29.62
C GLN A 1048 -45.01 36.03 29.61
N ASP A 1049 -44.87 35.31 30.75
CA ASP A 1049 -44.54 35.65 32.15
C ASP A 1049 -44.27 34.36 32.99
N HIS A 1050 -43.44 34.44 34.04
CA HIS A 1050 -42.69 33.35 34.73
C HIS A 1050 -43.42 32.10 35.31
N ASN A 1051 -42.85 30.91 35.03
CA ASN A 1051 -42.40 29.75 35.85
C ASN A 1051 -42.94 29.34 37.28
N ARG A 1052 -42.87 28.00 37.56
CA ARG A 1052 -42.88 27.18 38.83
C ARG A 1052 -44.03 27.27 39.88
N LYS A 1053 -44.61 26.12 40.34
CA LYS A 1053 -44.41 25.47 41.69
C LYS A 1053 -45.44 24.35 42.09
N HIS A 1054 -44.89 23.20 42.52
CA HIS A 1054 -45.25 22.39 43.73
C HIS A 1054 -46.35 21.26 43.70
N ARG A 1055 -46.06 20.12 44.40
CA ARG A 1055 -46.65 18.76 44.19
C ARG A 1055 -47.45 18.23 45.40
N TRP A 1056 -48.30 17.22 45.15
CA TRP A 1056 -49.06 16.43 46.15
C TRP A 1056 -49.19 14.94 45.73
N LYS A 1057 -49.35 14.00 46.69
CA LYS A 1057 -49.79 12.61 46.40
C LYS A 1057 -51.29 12.59 46.10
N HIS A 1058 -51.71 12.01 44.97
CA HIS A 1058 -53.10 11.62 44.71
C HIS A 1058 -53.15 10.32 43.89
N HIS A 1059 -53.88 9.29 44.34
CA HIS A 1059 -54.32 8.21 43.45
C HIS A 1059 -55.56 8.68 42.68
N PHE A 1060 -55.60 8.42 41.38
CA PHE A 1060 -56.76 8.59 40.52
C PHE A 1060 -57.05 7.24 39.85
N ALA A 1061 -58.29 6.75 39.92
CA ALA A 1061 -58.69 5.50 39.30
C ALA A 1061 -60.01 5.68 38.53
N SER A 1062 -60.00 5.41 37.22
CA SER A 1062 -61.14 5.56 36.31
C SER A 1062 -61.73 4.20 35.93
N HIS A 1063 -62.66 3.69 36.75
CA HIS A 1063 -63.29 2.39 36.52
C HIS A 1063 -64.23 2.33 35.29
N HIS A 1064 -63.98 1.32 34.45
CA HIS A 1064 -64.98 0.43 33.81
C HIS A 1064 -65.84 0.93 32.62
N HIS A 1065 -65.89 0.12 31.56
CA HIS A 1065 -66.90 -0.97 31.53
C HIS A 1065 -66.57 -2.12 30.54
N ASP A 1066 -66.62 -3.34 31.07
CA ASP A 1066 -66.88 -4.64 30.42
C ASP A 1066 -66.28 -4.89 29.01
N SER A 1067 -65.17 -5.63 28.85
CA SER A 1067 -64.47 -6.51 29.80
C SER A 1067 -62.97 -6.20 29.90
N ASN A 1068 -62.57 -5.71 31.08
CA ASN A 1068 -61.21 -5.44 31.53
C ASN A 1068 -60.46 -4.27 30.83
N TRP A 1069 -60.81 -3.05 31.28
CA TRP A 1069 -59.99 -1.83 31.29
C TRP A 1069 -59.60 -1.20 29.94
N TRP A 1070 -58.94 -0.03 29.97
CA TRP A 1070 -59.51 1.17 29.32
C TRP A 1070 -58.74 1.75 28.11
N LYS A 1071 -58.76 3.08 27.94
CA LYS A 1071 -58.38 3.79 26.69
C LYS A 1071 -57.92 5.24 26.93
N PRO A 1072 -57.00 5.76 26.09
CA PRO A 1072 -56.27 6.99 26.38
C PRO A 1072 -57.02 8.31 26.05
N GLY A 1073 -56.54 9.40 26.66
CA GLY A 1073 -56.53 10.74 26.10
C GLY A 1073 -57.27 11.84 26.87
N SER A 1074 -56.69 12.39 27.94
CA SER A 1074 -57.04 13.75 28.45
C SER A 1074 -55.99 14.36 29.37
N TRP A 1075 -55.88 15.72 29.39
CA TRP A 1075 -54.78 16.43 30.05
C TRP A 1075 -55.13 17.72 30.82
N ILE A 1076 -54.41 17.96 31.93
CA ILE A 1076 -54.66 18.97 32.98
C ILE A 1076 -53.32 19.51 33.59
N GLU A 1077 -53.21 20.83 33.84
CA GLU A 1077 -52.12 21.52 34.60
C GLU A 1077 -52.65 22.75 35.40
N TYR A 1078 -51.98 23.22 36.49
CA TYR A 1078 -52.42 24.43 37.24
C TYR A 1078 -51.43 25.11 38.27
N PHE A 1079 -50.66 26.14 37.84
CA PHE A 1079 -50.25 27.41 38.53
C PHE A 1079 -49.49 27.52 39.92
N ARG A 1080 -48.20 27.93 39.84
CA ARG A 1080 -47.51 29.16 40.39
C ARG A 1080 -47.29 29.52 41.89
N SER A 1081 -45.98 29.59 42.23
CA SER A 1081 -45.14 30.75 42.69
C SER A 1081 -45.12 31.35 44.13
N LYS A 1082 -43.89 31.72 44.54
CA LYS A 1082 -43.39 32.75 45.50
C LYS A 1082 -43.74 32.77 47.01
N SER A 1083 -42.63 32.80 47.78
CA SER A 1083 -42.35 33.44 49.08
C SER A 1083 -43.08 32.93 50.33
N GLY A 1084 -42.32 32.34 51.26
CA GLY A 1084 -42.78 32.06 52.63
C GLY A 1084 -41.68 31.50 53.52
N SER A 1085 -41.29 32.23 54.56
CA SER A 1085 -40.39 31.72 55.59
C SER A 1085 -41.11 30.77 56.54
N LEU A 1086 -40.51 29.61 56.89
CA LEU A 1086 -40.43 29.13 58.28
C LEU A 1086 -39.61 27.83 58.43
N TRP A 1087 -38.48 27.95 59.13
CA TRP A 1087 -37.87 26.96 60.04
C TRP A 1087 -38.55 25.59 60.20
N SER A 1088 -37.87 24.52 59.78
CA SER A 1088 -37.15 23.64 60.74
C SER A 1088 -36.10 22.76 60.06
#